data_AF-A0A1Q7DRK2-F1
#
_entry.id   AF-A0A1Q7DRK2-F1
#
_cell.length_a   1.000
_cell.length_b   1.000
_cell.length_c   1.000
_cell.angle_alpha   90.00
_cell.angle_beta   90.00
_cell.angle_gamma   90.00
#
_symmetry.space_group_name_H-M   'P 1'
#
loop_
_entity.id
_entity.type
_entity.pdbx_description
1 polymer ?
#
loop_
_entity_poly.entity_id
_entity_poly.type
_entity_poly.pdbx_seq_one_letter_code
_entity_poly.pdbx_strand_id
1 'polypeptide(L)'
;MAWHQRNLRIYSGIQTSSHTHAMVGATGALDQDTYDYTFGGGYSLTIVATDTQFNGYQFVYTTNHNLPLAFMQIFGGSTSIPISATATSIVGNQRQTPALLTLSTDRCSMNLTGSAQLTVLGDVYSNGQACLDSNLHEAGNCYGAAGSNCGDAQYYCYNSDPGFVPYSPPCRAGDIQGTGVVPAPTLPDPGFLATSVPYYTTAEAYSQYNRGTWTEMRPGQYNSFHLSGGSASCAFLDAGVYNWLNDYSSDANGSLISNELRAPDEQLYSAPGTASVADPQFWDQNGVSCAGHYTVTNGAAQTILSLPTCTNLSPQTPAGCHSGVSDTQSRNNRWGVEVTSVRYDRFIDPTVTPNPCFAAPGCRRESAPSSCHLTPSSVVGSLHSPSNIGISVNITRNAPGAQYYNVYLNPAGCDGVQSHFGWVSRFDAPGFVSGSAIGPFPNGTAWTLGAAAPAVPPAAGASLYDINDTVIANPAVTCYAQTRTINCIPPDNEQPPQCFSNCPPPANLLSQENASMSLEYPPYRAGDVANENYCQPSPSPGNINAPCLGSAVTPGGVQFYFPNGSCFNQNSQGATYVFSGVQYNWIVIYAPAANTCAATMNGGASTQYIGTIYTPGMDWTISGGDRSPLAGQVICYTAKVAGGGQAGIDFNPNYSPVPPAARLIN
;
A
#
# COMPACT_ATOMS: atom_id res chain seq x y z
N MET A 1 -13.67 20.43 -15.76
CA MET A 1 -13.79 21.51 -16.77
C MET A 1 -14.51 22.79 -16.29
N ALA A 2 -14.78 23.00 -15.00
CA ALA A 2 -15.54 24.19 -14.52
C ALA A 2 -14.68 25.37 -14.01
N TRP A 3 -13.35 25.22 -13.93
CA TRP A 3 -12.46 26.22 -13.31
C TRP A 3 -11.63 27.06 -14.31
N HIS A 4 -11.62 26.71 -15.60
CA HIS A 4 -10.88 27.47 -16.62
C HIS A 4 -11.67 28.63 -17.26
N GLN A 5 -12.99 28.72 -17.01
CA GLN A 5 -13.87 29.72 -17.62
C GLN A 5 -13.81 31.13 -16.98
N ARG A 6 -13.12 31.31 -15.85
CA ARG A 6 -13.22 32.57 -15.08
C ARG A 6 -12.14 33.62 -15.36
N ASN A 7 -11.03 33.25 -16.01
CA ASN A 7 -9.90 34.18 -16.25
C ASN A 7 -9.69 34.55 -17.73
N LEU A 8 -10.35 33.88 -18.67
CA LEU A 8 -10.44 34.31 -20.07
C LEU A 8 -11.77 35.02 -20.26
N ARG A 9 -11.75 36.36 -20.36
CA ARG A 9 -12.91 37.22 -20.61
C ARG A 9 -13.47 37.00 -22.04
N ILE A 10 -13.95 35.79 -22.33
CA ILE A 10 -14.65 35.45 -23.57
C ILE A 10 -16.15 35.72 -23.32
N TYR A 11 -16.58 36.96 -23.55
CA TYR A 11 -17.95 37.41 -23.22
C TYR A 11 -19.02 36.97 -24.24
N SER A 12 -18.65 36.28 -25.31
CA SER A 12 -19.57 35.70 -26.30
C SER A 12 -19.37 34.20 -26.37
N GLY A 13 -20.45 33.42 -26.40
CA GLY A 13 -20.36 31.98 -26.62
C GLY A 13 -19.67 31.63 -27.95
N ILE A 14 -19.29 30.37 -28.11
CA ILE A 14 -18.71 29.83 -29.34
C ILE A 14 -19.62 30.17 -30.53
N GLN A 15 -19.06 30.78 -31.58
CA GLN A 15 -19.77 31.13 -32.82
C GLN A 15 -19.75 29.95 -33.80
N THR A 16 -18.56 29.37 -34.03
CA THR A 16 -18.40 28.17 -34.85
C THR A 16 -17.43 27.20 -34.18
N SER A 17 -17.63 25.91 -34.44
CA SER A 17 -16.70 24.84 -34.07
C SER A 17 -16.52 23.87 -35.22
N SER A 18 -15.29 23.43 -35.48
CA SER A 18 -14.98 22.34 -36.42
C SER A 18 -14.00 21.35 -35.81
N HIS A 19 -14.07 20.11 -36.28
CA HIS A 19 -13.17 19.02 -35.90
C HIS A 19 -12.65 18.32 -37.16
N THR A 20 -11.36 18.00 -37.16
CA THR A 20 -10.71 17.23 -38.21
C THR A 20 -9.78 16.19 -37.59
N HIS A 21 -9.65 15.05 -38.25
CA HIS A 21 -8.79 13.94 -37.86
C HIS A 21 -7.77 13.67 -38.97
N ALA A 22 -6.51 13.40 -38.58
CA ALA A 22 -5.43 13.08 -39.50
C ALA A 22 -4.38 12.15 -38.87
N MET A 23 -3.69 11.39 -39.70
CA MET A 23 -2.49 10.64 -39.29
C MET A 23 -1.24 11.46 -39.58
N VAL A 24 -0.38 11.68 -38.58
CA VAL A 24 0.80 12.56 -38.64
C VAL A 24 2.08 11.87 -38.20
N GLY A 25 3.21 12.60 -38.22
CA GLY A 25 4.54 12.10 -37.86
C GLY A 25 5.33 11.57 -39.07
N ALA A 26 6.62 11.27 -38.86
CA ALA A 26 7.54 10.88 -39.94
C ALA A 26 7.11 9.60 -40.70
N THR A 27 6.32 8.75 -40.04
CA THR A 27 5.78 7.50 -40.59
C THR A 27 4.26 7.54 -40.79
N GLY A 28 3.59 8.66 -40.51
CA GLY A 28 2.12 8.76 -40.55
C GLY A 28 1.42 7.83 -39.56
N ALA A 29 2.05 7.59 -38.40
CA ALA A 29 1.61 6.59 -37.41
C ALA A 29 0.98 7.20 -36.15
N LEU A 30 0.87 8.54 -36.08
CA LEU A 30 0.31 9.24 -34.91
C LEU A 30 -1.07 9.77 -35.23
N ASP A 31 -2.08 9.41 -34.43
CA ASP A 31 -3.42 9.97 -34.53
C ASP A 31 -3.41 11.44 -34.08
N GLN A 32 -4.02 12.34 -34.85
CA GLN A 32 -4.15 13.75 -34.50
C GLN A 32 -5.58 14.24 -34.73
N ASP A 33 -6.15 14.82 -33.68
CA ASP A 33 -7.41 15.55 -33.72
C ASP A 33 -7.15 17.06 -33.64
N THR A 34 -7.75 17.84 -34.53
CA THR A 34 -7.72 19.30 -34.47
C THR A 34 -9.13 19.84 -34.28
N TYR A 35 -9.30 20.64 -33.23
CA TYR A 35 -10.54 21.35 -32.90
C TYR A 35 -10.33 22.85 -33.05
N ASP A 36 -11.13 23.48 -33.91
CA ASP A 36 -11.12 24.93 -34.09
C ASP A 36 -12.39 25.54 -33.54
N TYR A 37 -12.25 26.59 -32.75
CA TYR A 37 -13.33 27.38 -32.17
C TYR A 37 -13.16 28.84 -32.56
N THR A 38 -14.24 29.48 -33.02
CA THR A 38 -14.29 30.93 -33.19
C THR A 38 -15.27 31.55 -32.20
N PHE A 39 -14.99 32.80 -31.80
CA PHE A 39 -15.78 33.55 -30.84
C PHE A 39 -16.06 34.95 -31.41
N GLY A 40 -17.11 35.59 -30.90
CA GLY A 40 -17.43 36.96 -31.28
C GLY A 40 -16.28 37.93 -30.97
N GLY A 41 -16.06 38.90 -31.86
CA GLY A 41 -14.98 39.88 -31.70
C GLY A 41 -13.62 39.47 -32.28
N GLY A 42 -13.59 38.47 -33.18
CA GLY A 42 -12.36 38.11 -33.92
C GLY A 42 -11.35 37.29 -33.13
N TYR A 43 -11.82 36.57 -32.10
CA TYR A 43 -11.00 35.63 -31.32
C TYR A 43 -11.17 34.21 -31.86
N SER A 44 -10.08 33.47 -32.00
CA SER A 44 -10.11 32.04 -32.33
C SER A 44 -9.22 31.23 -31.39
N LEU A 45 -9.61 29.99 -31.13
CA LEU A 45 -8.84 28.98 -30.40
C LEU A 45 -8.75 27.72 -31.26
N THR A 46 -7.54 27.31 -31.59
CA THR A 46 -7.24 26.01 -32.21
C THR A 46 -6.61 25.12 -31.16
N ILE A 47 -7.14 23.91 -30.97
CA ILE A 47 -6.62 22.88 -30.09
C ILE A 47 -6.22 21.69 -30.98
N VAL A 48 -4.93 21.39 -31.03
CA VAL A 48 -4.43 20.19 -31.71
C VAL A 48 -4.05 19.17 -30.63
N ALA A 49 -4.71 18.02 -30.62
CA ALA A 49 -4.40 16.88 -29.77
C ALA A 49 -3.74 15.79 -30.64
N THR A 50 -2.47 15.52 -30.43
CA THR A 50 -1.74 14.44 -31.11
C THR A 50 -1.50 13.31 -30.13
N ASP A 51 -1.99 12.12 -30.44
CA ASP A 51 -1.58 10.89 -29.77
C ASP A 51 -0.15 10.57 -30.18
N THR A 52 0.78 10.90 -29.29
CA THR A 52 2.20 10.61 -29.45
C THR A 52 2.56 9.22 -28.93
N GLN A 53 1.56 8.34 -28.85
CA GLN A 53 1.65 6.98 -28.33
C GLN A 53 2.15 7.01 -26.87
N PHE A 54 3.35 6.49 -26.63
CA PHE A 54 3.95 6.46 -25.31
C PHE A 54 4.17 7.86 -24.70
N ASN A 55 4.47 8.88 -25.51
CA ASN A 55 4.61 10.25 -25.02
C ASN A 55 3.26 10.90 -24.60
N GLY A 56 2.16 10.14 -24.70
CA GLY A 56 0.82 10.54 -24.31
C GLY A 56 0.19 11.45 -25.35
N TYR A 57 -0.69 12.34 -24.90
CA TYR A 57 -1.28 13.33 -25.79
C TYR A 57 -0.50 14.63 -25.72
N GLN A 58 0.03 15.07 -26.86
CA GLN A 58 0.47 16.44 -27.01
C GLN A 58 -0.73 17.31 -27.38
N PHE A 59 -1.03 18.29 -26.53
CA PHE A 59 -2.00 19.35 -26.80
C PHE A 59 -1.28 20.64 -27.17
N VAL A 60 -1.61 21.21 -28.32
CA VAL A 60 -1.17 22.54 -28.72
C VAL A 60 -2.39 23.43 -28.77
N TYR A 61 -2.42 24.46 -27.92
CA TYR A 61 -3.43 25.48 -27.87
C TYR A 61 -2.90 26.73 -28.57
N THR A 62 -3.48 27.10 -29.70
CA THR A 62 -3.16 28.36 -30.39
C THR A 62 -4.36 29.28 -30.28
N THR A 63 -4.17 30.46 -29.71
CA THR A 63 -5.20 31.49 -29.64
C THR A 63 -4.79 32.68 -30.50
N ASN A 64 -5.71 33.18 -31.32
CA ASN A 64 -5.50 34.38 -32.14
C ASN A 64 -6.58 35.41 -31.84
N HIS A 65 -6.20 36.69 -31.82
CA HIS A 65 -7.13 37.82 -31.68
C HIS A 65 -6.66 38.98 -32.56
N ASN A 66 -7.56 39.56 -33.36
CA ASN A 66 -7.26 40.79 -34.09
C ASN A 66 -7.73 42.02 -33.32
N LEU A 67 -6.80 42.78 -32.73
CA LEU A 67 -7.14 44.02 -32.04
C LEU A 67 -7.35 45.15 -33.06
N PRO A 68 -8.52 45.82 -33.07
CA PRO A 68 -8.72 46.99 -33.89
C PRO A 68 -7.89 48.17 -33.34
N LEU A 69 -7.04 48.76 -34.16
CA LEU A 69 -6.27 49.94 -33.80
C LEU A 69 -6.83 51.18 -34.48
N ALA A 70 -7.58 51.99 -33.72
CA ALA A 70 -8.16 53.22 -34.22
C ALA A 70 -7.10 54.28 -34.60
N PHE A 71 -5.93 54.28 -33.96
CA PHE A 71 -4.90 55.31 -34.15
C PHE A 71 -4.01 55.10 -35.38
N MET A 72 -3.78 53.85 -35.82
CA MET A 72 -2.97 53.56 -37.02
C MET A 72 -3.70 53.85 -38.34
N GLN A 73 -5.04 53.91 -38.32
CA GLN A 73 -5.86 54.22 -39.49
C GLN A 73 -5.65 55.65 -40.00
N ILE A 74 -5.27 56.57 -39.12
CA ILE A 74 -5.00 57.99 -39.45
C ILE A 74 -3.75 58.13 -40.35
N PHE A 75 -2.84 57.16 -40.32
CA PHE A 75 -1.60 57.16 -41.11
C PHE A 75 -1.62 56.18 -42.31
N GLY A 76 -2.79 55.62 -42.65
CA GLY A 76 -2.93 54.66 -43.76
C GLY A 76 -2.41 53.25 -43.46
N GLY A 77 -2.18 52.92 -42.19
CA GLY A 77 -1.75 51.58 -41.76
C GLY A 77 -2.90 50.56 -41.65
N SER A 78 -2.55 49.30 -41.38
CA SER A 78 -3.53 48.22 -41.15
C SER A 78 -4.52 48.59 -40.04
N THR A 79 -5.80 48.30 -40.26
CA THR A 79 -6.90 48.60 -39.33
C THR A 79 -6.93 47.68 -38.11
N SER A 80 -6.12 46.61 -38.11
CA SER A 80 -6.00 45.64 -37.02
C SER A 80 -4.57 45.11 -36.85
N ILE A 81 -4.22 44.70 -35.63
CA ILE A 81 -3.01 43.93 -35.33
C ILE A 81 -3.41 42.53 -34.82
N PRO A 82 -2.88 41.45 -35.44
CA PRO A 82 -3.05 40.10 -34.91
C PRO A 82 -2.16 39.90 -33.68
N ILE A 83 -2.75 39.37 -32.62
CA ILE A 83 -2.05 38.83 -31.47
C ILE A 83 -2.26 37.32 -31.49
N SER A 84 -1.18 36.57 -31.36
CA SER A 84 -1.21 35.12 -31.24
C SER A 84 -0.52 34.68 -29.96
N ALA A 85 -1.02 33.63 -29.32
CA ALA A 85 -0.35 32.95 -28.23
C ALA A 85 -0.54 31.45 -28.42
N THR A 86 0.58 30.73 -28.41
CA THR A 86 0.61 29.27 -28.49
C THR A 86 1.10 28.71 -27.16
N ALA A 87 0.41 27.70 -26.63
CA ALA A 87 0.84 26.95 -25.47
C ALA A 87 0.85 25.46 -25.83
N THR A 88 1.95 24.78 -25.55
CA THR A 88 2.04 23.33 -25.72
C THR A 88 2.06 22.66 -24.35
N SER A 89 1.11 21.75 -24.12
CA SER A 89 1.17 20.82 -23.01
C SER A 89 1.32 19.40 -23.54
N ILE A 90 2.20 18.63 -22.93
CA ILE A 90 2.27 17.19 -23.17
C ILE A 90 1.63 16.56 -21.95
N VAL A 91 0.44 16.01 -22.10
CA VAL A 91 -0.18 15.19 -21.06
C VAL A 91 0.33 13.79 -21.25
N GLY A 92 1.23 13.42 -20.35
CA GLY A 92 1.72 12.07 -20.30
C GLY A 92 0.57 11.07 -20.17
N ASN A 93 0.63 9.96 -20.91
CA ASN A 93 -0.27 8.86 -20.62
C ASN A 93 -0.03 8.44 -19.16
N GLN A 94 -1.04 8.26 -18.31
CA GLN A 94 -0.81 7.67 -16.98
C GLN A 94 -0.19 6.26 -17.08
N ARG A 95 -0.18 5.66 -18.29
CA ARG A 95 0.58 4.46 -18.69
C ARG A 95 2.08 4.71 -19.01
N GLN A 96 2.63 5.89 -18.74
CA GLN A 96 4.01 6.28 -19.06
C GLN A 96 5.11 5.67 -18.19
N THR A 97 4.76 4.92 -17.17
CA THR A 97 5.70 4.09 -16.43
C THR A 97 5.47 2.65 -16.89
N PRO A 98 6.32 2.10 -17.76
CA PRO A 98 6.17 0.70 -18.16
C PRO A 98 6.31 -0.20 -16.93
N ALA A 99 5.59 -1.32 -16.91
CA ALA A 99 5.75 -2.38 -15.90
C ALA A 99 7.22 -2.83 -15.80
N LEU A 100 7.89 -2.89 -16.95
CA LEU A 100 9.30 -3.22 -17.08
C LEU A 100 9.99 -2.29 -18.09
N LEU A 101 11.05 -1.60 -17.67
CA LEU A 101 11.95 -0.81 -18.52
C LEU A 101 13.38 -1.35 -18.44
N THR A 102 13.97 -1.66 -19.60
CA THR A 102 15.41 -1.91 -19.72
C THR A 102 16.10 -0.77 -20.43
N LEU A 103 17.10 -0.17 -19.79
CA LEU A 103 17.78 1.04 -20.26
C LEU A 103 18.90 0.76 -21.28
N SER A 104 19.47 -0.45 -21.29
CA SER A 104 20.48 -0.84 -22.27
C SER A 104 19.92 -0.82 -23.70
N THR A 105 20.75 -0.39 -24.65
CA THR A 105 20.47 -0.43 -26.09
C THR A 105 20.97 -1.70 -26.77
N ASP A 106 21.46 -2.67 -25.99
CA ASP A 106 22.07 -3.88 -26.50
C ASP A 106 21.03 -4.86 -27.08
N ARG A 107 21.54 -5.92 -27.72
CA ARG A 107 20.72 -7.02 -28.19
C ARG A 107 20.17 -7.82 -27.01
N CYS A 108 18.87 -8.11 -27.04
CA CYS A 108 18.16 -8.83 -25.99
C CYS A 108 18.37 -8.21 -24.59
N SER A 109 18.43 -6.88 -24.51
CA SER A 109 18.45 -6.14 -23.24
C SER A 109 17.24 -6.49 -22.37
N MET A 110 16.11 -6.80 -23.02
CA MET A 110 14.95 -7.45 -22.42
C MET A 110 14.82 -8.86 -23.00
N ASN A 111 14.84 -9.86 -22.12
CA ASN A 111 14.65 -11.26 -22.47
C ASN A 111 13.54 -11.85 -21.60
N LEU A 112 12.35 -12.02 -22.19
CA LEU A 112 11.17 -12.59 -21.52
C LEU A 112 10.88 -13.94 -22.17
N THR A 113 11.58 -14.98 -21.71
CA THR A 113 11.50 -16.33 -22.29
C THR A 113 11.41 -17.38 -21.19
N GLY A 114 10.66 -18.45 -21.39
CA GLY A 114 10.45 -19.46 -20.34
C GLY A 114 9.72 -20.70 -20.81
N SER A 115 9.69 -21.75 -19.99
CA SER A 115 8.92 -22.97 -20.28
C SER A 115 7.50 -22.95 -19.72
N ALA A 116 7.12 -21.89 -19.01
CA ALA A 116 5.83 -21.68 -18.37
C ALA A 116 5.29 -20.27 -18.67
N GLN A 117 4.02 -20.01 -18.36
CA GLN A 117 3.36 -18.72 -18.60
C GLN A 117 3.98 -17.61 -17.75
N LEU A 118 4.44 -16.53 -18.40
CA LEU A 118 4.86 -15.28 -17.77
C LEU A 118 3.77 -14.24 -17.98
N THR A 119 3.18 -13.70 -16.92
CA THR A 119 2.16 -12.64 -17.06
C THR A 119 2.75 -11.28 -16.73
N VAL A 120 2.65 -10.32 -17.64
CA VAL A 120 2.95 -8.91 -17.34
C VAL A 120 1.67 -8.11 -17.47
N LEU A 121 1.26 -7.44 -16.39
CA LEU A 121 0.22 -6.42 -16.43
C LEU A 121 0.88 -5.05 -16.58
N GLY A 122 0.56 -4.34 -17.65
CA GLY A 122 1.20 -3.09 -18.04
C GLY A 122 2.21 -3.25 -19.18
N ASP A 123 2.71 -2.13 -19.68
CA ASP A 123 3.57 -2.08 -20.88
C ASP A 123 4.99 -2.55 -20.56
N VAL A 124 5.64 -3.30 -21.46
CA VAL A 124 7.08 -3.58 -21.39
C VAL A 124 7.85 -2.73 -22.39
N TYR A 125 8.98 -2.17 -21.98
CA TYR A 125 9.76 -1.24 -22.80
C TYR A 125 11.25 -1.58 -22.79
N SER A 126 11.81 -1.80 -23.96
CA SER A 126 13.24 -2.05 -24.15
C SER A 126 13.87 -0.97 -25.02
N ASN A 127 14.86 -0.26 -24.48
CA ASN A 127 15.71 0.65 -25.28
C ASN A 127 16.53 -0.10 -26.34
N GLY A 128 16.90 -1.34 -26.04
CA GLY A 128 17.55 -2.28 -26.96
C GLY A 128 16.54 -3.24 -27.56
N GLN A 129 16.98 -4.43 -27.98
CA GLN A 129 16.06 -5.42 -28.53
C GLN A 129 15.28 -6.14 -27.43
N ALA A 130 13.95 -6.22 -27.58
CA ALA A 130 13.09 -7.12 -26.80
C ALA A 130 13.07 -8.49 -27.48
N CYS A 131 13.51 -9.52 -26.74
CA CYS A 131 13.60 -10.91 -27.15
C CYS A 131 12.61 -11.75 -26.32
N LEU A 132 11.47 -12.07 -26.91
CA LEU A 132 10.31 -12.69 -26.26
C LEU A 132 10.01 -14.06 -26.87
N ASP A 133 9.20 -14.87 -26.20
CA ASP A 133 8.59 -16.06 -26.77
C ASP A 133 7.06 -16.08 -26.56
N SER A 134 6.39 -17.09 -27.09
CA SER A 134 4.94 -17.24 -27.00
C SER A 134 4.40 -17.58 -25.61
N ASN A 135 5.27 -17.72 -24.61
CA ASN A 135 4.85 -17.96 -23.23
C ASN A 135 4.69 -16.65 -22.44
N LEU A 136 5.08 -15.50 -23.02
CA LEU A 136 4.71 -14.19 -22.48
C LEU A 136 3.24 -13.90 -22.75
N HIS A 137 2.49 -13.70 -21.67
CA HIS A 137 1.13 -13.19 -21.64
C HIS A 137 1.16 -11.73 -21.19
N GLU A 138 0.90 -10.82 -22.10
CA GLU A 138 1.06 -9.38 -21.86
C GLU A 138 -0.29 -8.67 -21.88
N ALA A 139 -0.64 -8.07 -20.75
CA ALA A 139 -1.78 -7.19 -20.58
C ALA A 139 -1.31 -5.73 -20.65
N GLY A 140 -0.76 -5.38 -21.82
CA GLY A 140 -0.04 -4.14 -22.09
C GLY A 140 0.60 -4.17 -23.48
N ASN A 141 1.33 -3.12 -23.84
CA ASN A 141 2.06 -3.03 -25.10
C ASN A 141 3.54 -3.35 -24.94
N CYS A 142 4.09 -4.07 -25.90
CA CYS A 142 5.54 -4.29 -25.98
C CYS A 142 6.20 -3.25 -26.88
N TYR A 143 7.20 -2.56 -26.36
CA TYR A 143 8.03 -1.62 -27.07
C TYR A 143 9.47 -2.13 -27.15
N GLY A 144 10.06 -2.10 -28.34
CA GLY A 144 11.45 -2.49 -28.51
C GLY A 144 12.14 -1.83 -29.71
N ALA A 145 13.46 -1.77 -29.68
CA ALA A 145 14.26 -1.27 -30.79
C ALA A 145 14.10 -2.14 -32.05
N ALA A 146 14.61 -1.66 -33.19
CA ALA A 146 14.60 -2.44 -34.43
C ALA A 146 15.21 -3.85 -34.26
N GLY A 147 14.48 -4.86 -34.75
CA GLY A 147 14.86 -6.27 -34.60
C GLY A 147 14.31 -6.96 -33.34
N SER A 148 13.49 -6.28 -32.55
CA SER A 148 12.69 -6.90 -31.49
C SER A 148 11.59 -7.78 -32.05
N ASN A 149 11.21 -8.83 -31.33
CA ASN A 149 10.15 -9.77 -31.72
C ASN A 149 8.90 -9.65 -30.82
N CYS A 150 8.47 -8.42 -30.53
CA CYS A 150 7.24 -8.16 -29.74
C CYS A 150 6.00 -8.92 -30.25
N GLY A 151 5.93 -9.22 -31.56
CA GLY A 151 4.82 -9.98 -32.14
C GLY A 151 4.73 -11.45 -31.70
N ASP A 152 5.74 -11.99 -31.02
CA ASP A 152 5.72 -13.38 -30.52
C ASP A 152 4.95 -13.51 -29.20
N ALA A 153 4.66 -12.41 -28.50
CA ALA A 153 3.90 -12.38 -27.25
C ALA A 153 2.40 -12.68 -27.46
N GLN A 154 1.75 -13.20 -26.41
CA GLN A 154 0.29 -13.33 -26.35
C GLN A 154 -0.32 -12.12 -25.65
N TYR A 155 -1.06 -11.29 -26.39
CA TYR A 155 -1.70 -10.10 -25.81
C TYR A 155 -3.05 -10.41 -25.17
N TYR A 156 -3.19 -10.03 -23.90
CA TYR A 156 -4.38 -10.20 -23.08
C TYR A 156 -5.21 -8.91 -23.06
N CYS A 157 -6.51 -9.06 -22.83
CA CYS A 157 -7.44 -7.97 -22.61
C CYS A 157 -7.29 -7.43 -21.19
N TYR A 158 -7.26 -6.11 -21.06
CA TYR A 158 -7.12 -5.41 -19.79
C TYR A 158 -7.84 -4.06 -19.76
N ASN A 159 -8.02 -3.50 -18.57
CA ASN A 159 -8.54 -2.16 -18.38
C ASN A 159 -7.75 -1.40 -17.29
N SER A 160 -8.20 -0.19 -16.95
CA SER A 160 -7.52 0.68 -15.98
C SER A 160 -7.93 0.46 -14.52
N ASP A 161 -8.80 -0.50 -14.24
CA ASP A 161 -9.30 -0.72 -12.88
C ASP A 161 -8.21 -1.42 -12.03
N PRO A 162 -7.85 -0.88 -10.85
CA PRO A 162 -6.90 -1.55 -9.96
C PRO A 162 -7.38 -2.95 -9.57
N GLY A 163 -6.49 -3.95 -9.68
CA GLY A 163 -6.82 -5.34 -9.36
C GLY A 163 -7.61 -6.08 -10.45
N PHE A 164 -7.75 -5.49 -11.64
CA PHE A 164 -8.31 -6.18 -12.80
C PHE A 164 -7.47 -7.40 -13.16
N VAL A 165 -8.13 -8.54 -13.39
CA VAL A 165 -7.48 -9.79 -13.80
C VAL A 165 -7.50 -9.91 -15.33
N PRO A 166 -6.34 -9.87 -16.01
CA PRO A 166 -6.27 -10.02 -17.45
C PRO A 166 -6.84 -11.33 -17.97
N TYR A 167 -7.43 -11.30 -19.17
CA TYR A 167 -7.98 -12.50 -19.81
C TYR A 167 -7.69 -12.55 -21.31
N SER A 168 -7.74 -13.75 -21.90
CA SER A 168 -7.47 -13.94 -23.33
C SER A 168 -8.53 -13.29 -24.23
N PRO A 169 -8.18 -12.68 -25.35
CA PRO A 169 -9.14 -12.16 -26.34
C PRO A 169 -10.15 -13.22 -26.81
N PRO A 170 -11.35 -12.82 -27.28
CA PRO A 170 -11.77 -11.45 -27.63
C PRO A 170 -12.14 -10.59 -26.42
N CYS A 171 -11.81 -9.29 -26.48
CA CYS A 171 -12.10 -8.35 -25.39
C CYS A 171 -13.58 -7.98 -25.29
N ARG A 172 -14.05 -7.85 -24.04
CA ARG A 172 -15.37 -7.31 -23.69
C ARG A 172 -15.39 -5.80 -23.95
N ALA A 173 -16.59 -5.26 -24.10
CA ALA A 173 -16.77 -3.82 -24.31
C ALA A 173 -16.18 -3.02 -23.13
N GLY A 174 -15.27 -2.09 -23.43
CA GLY A 174 -14.57 -1.27 -22.43
C GLY A 174 -13.14 -1.73 -22.13
N ASP A 175 -12.78 -2.97 -22.48
CA ASP A 175 -11.44 -3.51 -22.30
C ASP A 175 -10.62 -3.39 -23.59
N ILE A 176 -9.28 -3.31 -23.45
CA ILE A 176 -8.33 -3.07 -24.54
C ILE A 176 -7.38 -4.25 -24.65
N GLN A 177 -7.02 -4.64 -25.87
CA GLN A 177 -5.94 -5.59 -26.13
C GLN A 177 -4.64 -4.85 -26.42
N GLY A 178 -3.54 -5.32 -25.85
CA GLY A 178 -2.20 -4.82 -26.13
C GLY A 178 -1.70 -5.13 -27.54
N THR A 179 -0.57 -4.52 -27.93
CA THR A 179 0.11 -4.78 -29.20
C THR A 179 1.62 -4.55 -29.12
N GLY A 180 2.35 -5.04 -30.12
CA GLY A 180 3.77 -4.78 -30.30
C GLY A 180 4.04 -3.49 -31.10
N VAL A 181 5.01 -2.70 -30.65
CA VAL A 181 5.47 -1.45 -31.28
C VAL A 181 6.97 -1.54 -31.55
N VAL A 182 7.31 -1.79 -32.81
CA VAL A 182 8.71 -1.94 -33.27
C VAL A 182 8.90 -1.20 -34.60
N PRO A 183 9.90 -0.31 -34.73
CA PRO A 183 10.81 0.16 -33.69
C PRO A 183 10.16 1.19 -32.76
N ALA A 184 10.44 1.11 -31.47
CA ALA A 184 10.15 2.14 -30.49
C ALA A 184 11.34 3.10 -30.33
N PRO A 185 11.12 4.37 -29.93
CA PRO A 185 12.19 5.29 -29.54
C PRO A 185 12.93 4.81 -28.27
N THR A 186 14.02 5.46 -27.89
CA THR A 186 14.68 5.20 -26.60
C THR A 186 14.11 6.10 -25.51
N LEU A 187 13.97 5.56 -24.30
CA LEU A 187 13.64 6.30 -23.10
C LEU A 187 14.91 6.65 -22.32
N PRO A 188 15.07 7.90 -21.89
CA PRO A 188 16.15 8.24 -20.98
C PRO A 188 15.92 7.59 -19.62
N ASP A 189 17.00 7.39 -18.86
CA ASP A 189 16.90 7.09 -17.43
C ASP A 189 16.07 8.18 -16.72
N PRO A 190 14.98 7.84 -16.00
CA PRO A 190 14.22 8.80 -15.22
C PRO A 190 15.05 9.53 -14.15
N GLY A 191 16.19 8.97 -13.72
CA GLY A 191 17.08 9.64 -12.79
C GLY A 191 16.51 9.77 -11.38
N PHE A 192 15.67 8.81 -10.95
CA PHE A 192 15.13 8.80 -9.59
C PHE A 192 16.25 8.76 -8.55
N LEU A 193 16.01 9.38 -7.40
CA LEU A 193 16.97 9.52 -6.31
C LEU A 193 16.44 8.88 -5.02
N ALA A 194 17.34 8.29 -4.25
CA ALA A 194 17.06 7.81 -2.89
C ALA A 194 17.50 8.86 -1.85
N THR A 195 16.74 9.94 -1.72
CA THR A 195 17.10 11.12 -0.92
C THR A 195 17.17 10.85 0.58
N SER A 196 16.46 9.82 1.07
CA SER A 196 16.40 9.52 2.50
C SER A 196 17.59 8.71 3.04
N VAL A 197 18.38 8.09 2.16
CA VAL A 197 19.51 7.22 2.55
C VAL A 197 20.50 7.88 3.53
N PRO A 198 20.91 9.16 3.37
CA PRO A 198 21.87 9.80 4.28
C PRO A 198 21.39 9.92 5.74
N TYR A 199 20.10 9.74 6.01
CA TYR A 199 19.54 9.82 7.36
C TYR A 199 19.57 8.47 8.10
N TYR A 200 19.83 7.36 7.40
CA TYR A 200 19.88 6.00 7.97
C TYR A 200 21.31 5.45 7.99
N THR A 201 22.17 6.08 8.79
CA THR A 201 23.61 5.77 8.87
C THR A 201 24.01 4.93 10.09
N THR A 202 23.06 4.63 10.98
CA THR A 202 23.30 3.78 12.15
C THR A 202 23.69 2.38 11.70
N ALA A 203 24.79 1.84 12.23
CA ALA A 203 25.14 0.44 12.00
C ALA A 203 24.18 -0.48 12.76
N GLU A 204 23.54 -1.39 12.03
CA GLU A 204 22.57 -2.35 12.54
C GLU A 204 23.06 -3.79 12.27
N ALA A 205 22.53 -4.73 13.04
CA ALA A 205 22.87 -6.14 12.91
C ALA A 205 21.63 -7.01 13.02
N TYR A 206 21.57 -8.06 12.20
CA TYR A 206 20.56 -9.09 12.35
C TYR A 206 20.88 -9.97 13.57
N SER A 207 19.99 -9.95 14.56
CA SER A 207 20.10 -10.77 15.77
C SER A 207 18.86 -11.65 15.89
N GLN A 208 19.02 -12.92 15.53
CA GLN A 208 17.90 -13.88 15.47
C GLN A 208 17.18 -13.96 16.82
N TYR A 209 15.84 -13.88 16.78
CA TYR A 209 14.96 -13.98 17.95
C TYR A 209 15.24 -12.93 19.04
N ASN A 210 15.67 -11.73 18.66
CA ASN A 210 15.81 -10.62 19.62
C ASN A 210 14.46 -10.20 20.27
N ARG A 211 13.33 -10.78 19.83
CA ARG A 211 12.00 -10.70 20.47
C ARG A 211 11.44 -12.08 20.88
N GLY A 212 12.31 -13.07 21.07
CA GLY A 212 11.99 -14.41 21.56
C GLY A 212 11.42 -15.36 20.50
N THR A 213 10.38 -14.92 19.77
CA THR A 213 9.74 -15.74 18.72
C THR A 213 9.92 -15.20 17.30
N TRP A 214 10.44 -13.98 17.18
CA TRP A 214 10.74 -13.28 15.93
C TRP A 214 11.88 -12.27 16.17
N THR A 215 12.37 -11.69 15.09
CA THR A 215 13.47 -10.71 15.07
C THR A 215 12.93 -9.35 14.62
N GLU A 216 13.07 -8.33 15.45
CA GLU A 216 12.85 -6.94 15.06
C GLU A 216 14.12 -6.39 14.42
N MET A 217 14.00 -5.91 13.18
CA MET A 217 15.07 -5.28 12.42
C MET A 217 14.80 -3.78 12.36
N ARG A 218 15.83 -2.99 12.70
CA ARG A 218 15.79 -1.53 12.62
C ARG A 218 16.38 -1.04 11.29
N PRO A 219 15.91 0.08 10.73
CA PRO A 219 16.50 0.65 9.53
C PRO A 219 17.88 1.23 9.83
N GLY A 220 18.79 1.14 8.87
CA GLY A 220 20.19 1.49 9.05
C GLY A 220 21.10 0.74 8.09
N GLN A 221 22.39 0.71 8.42
CA GLN A 221 23.44 0.05 7.65
C GLN A 221 23.66 -1.37 8.15
N TYR A 222 23.39 -2.34 7.28
CA TYR A 222 23.70 -3.75 7.50
C TYR A 222 24.94 -4.10 6.70
N ASN A 223 25.90 -4.77 7.33
CA ASN A 223 27.14 -5.16 6.68
C ASN A 223 26.89 -6.26 5.63
N SER A 224 26.98 -7.53 6.00
CA SER A 224 26.53 -8.65 5.17
C SER A 224 25.26 -9.23 5.75
N PHE A 225 24.14 -9.13 5.03
CA PHE A 225 22.88 -9.72 5.45
C PHE A 225 22.64 -11.04 4.71
N HIS A 226 22.41 -12.09 5.48
CA HIS A 226 22.02 -13.39 4.97
C HIS A 226 20.92 -13.98 5.84
N LEU A 227 19.70 -14.05 5.30
CA LEU A 227 18.63 -14.84 5.89
C LEU A 227 18.86 -16.30 5.49
N SER A 228 19.61 -17.04 6.33
CA SER A 228 19.96 -18.46 6.14
C SER A 228 19.10 -19.40 7.00
N GLY A 229 18.68 -20.52 6.42
CA GLY A 229 17.67 -21.41 6.99
C GLY A 229 18.29 -22.44 7.94
N GLY A 230 17.69 -22.62 9.11
CA GLY A 230 18.14 -23.61 10.09
C GLY A 230 17.30 -23.67 11.37
N SER A 231 16.58 -22.59 11.68
CA SER A 231 15.56 -22.51 12.72
C SER A 231 14.53 -21.47 12.29
N ALA A 232 13.24 -21.84 12.31
CA ALA A 232 12.13 -21.02 11.81
C ALA A 232 12.19 -19.57 12.28
N SER A 233 12.65 -18.60 11.47
CA SER A 233 12.83 -17.22 11.94
C SER A 233 12.06 -16.19 11.13
N CYS A 234 11.18 -15.49 11.83
CA CYS A 234 10.46 -14.34 11.30
C CYS A 234 11.23 -13.06 11.58
N ALA A 235 11.39 -12.22 10.56
CA ALA A 235 12.05 -10.94 10.65
C ALA A 235 11.03 -9.85 10.31
N PHE A 236 10.78 -8.97 11.26
CA PHE A 236 9.89 -7.84 11.08
C PHE A 236 10.71 -6.57 10.89
N LEU A 237 10.41 -5.82 9.84
CA LEU A 237 11.12 -4.61 9.45
C LEU A 237 10.42 -3.37 10.01
N ASP A 238 11.15 -2.57 10.77
CA ASP A 238 10.76 -1.20 11.11
C ASP A 238 10.81 -0.29 9.88
N ALA A 239 9.93 0.72 9.84
CA ALA A 239 9.86 1.66 8.72
C ALA A 239 11.18 2.43 8.55
N GLY A 240 11.71 2.48 7.33
CA GLY A 240 12.97 3.17 7.06
C GLY A 240 13.75 2.64 5.87
N VAL A 241 15.00 3.11 5.76
CA VAL A 241 15.95 2.66 4.73
C VAL A 241 16.87 1.58 5.31
N TYR A 242 16.98 0.46 4.60
CA TYR A 242 17.91 -0.62 4.89
C TYR A 242 19.04 -0.56 3.88
N ASN A 243 20.22 -0.11 4.31
CA ASN A 243 21.41 0.03 3.50
C ASN A 243 22.25 -1.24 3.60
N TRP A 244 22.22 -2.07 2.55
CA TRP A 244 22.94 -3.34 2.48
C TRP A 244 24.35 -3.09 1.95
N LEU A 245 25.34 -2.95 2.82
CA LEU A 245 26.69 -2.52 2.44
C LEU A 245 27.49 -3.60 1.69
N ASN A 246 27.36 -4.85 2.09
CA ASN A 246 28.03 -6.04 1.54
C ASN A 246 27.00 -7.13 1.25
N ASP A 247 26.11 -6.82 0.31
CA ASP A 247 25.08 -7.70 -0.25
C ASP A 247 23.88 -8.01 0.65
N TYR A 248 22.76 -8.29 -0.02
CA TYR A 248 21.57 -8.90 0.55
C TYR A 248 21.42 -10.31 -0.01
N SER A 249 21.28 -11.30 0.87
CA SER A 249 20.97 -12.67 0.50
C SER A 249 19.82 -13.25 1.34
N SER A 250 18.92 -13.96 0.68
CA SER A 250 17.80 -14.68 1.32
C SER A 250 17.57 -16.00 0.62
N ASP A 251 17.88 -17.12 1.28
CA ASP A 251 17.82 -18.46 0.69
C ASP A 251 17.25 -19.53 1.63
N ALA A 252 16.59 -19.08 2.70
CA ALA A 252 16.19 -19.92 3.81
C ALA A 252 14.76 -20.45 3.72
N ASN A 253 14.61 -21.76 3.47
CA ASN A 253 13.39 -22.49 3.85
C ASN A 253 13.13 -22.30 5.37
N GLY A 254 11.88 -22.05 5.76
CA GLY A 254 11.58 -21.78 7.17
C GLY A 254 11.96 -20.36 7.60
N SER A 255 11.95 -19.38 6.70
CA SER A 255 12.16 -17.97 7.07
C SER A 255 11.10 -17.09 6.44
N LEU A 256 10.77 -15.99 7.11
CA LEU A 256 9.82 -15.00 6.61
C LEU A 256 10.31 -13.61 7.02
N ILE A 257 10.49 -12.71 6.05
CA ILE A 257 10.82 -11.30 6.30
C ILE A 257 9.69 -10.41 5.78
N SER A 258 9.19 -9.49 6.62
CA SER A 258 8.11 -8.59 6.23
C SER A 258 8.07 -7.29 7.05
N ASN A 259 7.50 -6.23 6.49
CA ASN A 259 7.12 -5.02 7.23
C ASN A 259 5.61 -4.97 7.55
N GLU A 260 4.86 -6.05 7.32
CA GLU A 260 3.41 -6.14 7.50
C GLU A 260 3.02 -6.40 8.96
N LEU A 261 2.18 -5.52 9.52
CA LEU A 261 1.75 -5.64 10.91
C LEU A 261 0.41 -6.38 10.94
N ARG A 262 0.37 -7.53 11.62
CA ARG A 262 -0.82 -8.39 11.73
C ARG A 262 -1.33 -8.48 13.16
N ALA A 263 -2.62 -8.71 13.34
CA ALA A 263 -3.19 -9.04 14.64
C ALA A 263 -2.73 -10.45 15.09
N PRO A 264 -2.74 -10.76 16.40
CA PRO A 264 -2.71 -12.13 16.87
C PRO A 264 -4.01 -12.83 16.46
N ASP A 265 -3.94 -14.13 16.17
CA ASP A 265 -5.10 -14.92 15.75
C ASP A 265 -5.89 -14.21 14.63
N GLU A 266 -5.20 -13.88 13.52
CA GLU A 266 -5.72 -13.14 12.36
C GLU A 266 -7.13 -13.60 11.97
N GLN A 267 -8.06 -12.68 11.78
CA GLN A 267 -9.44 -13.07 11.45
C GLN A 267 -9.52 -13.62 10.02
N LEU A 268 -10.43 -14.58 9.79
CA LEU A 268 -10.74 -15.02 8.44
C LEU A 268 -11.50 -13.92 7.68
N TYR A 269 -10.94 -13.43 6.57
CA TYR A 269 -11.51 -12.34 5.75
C TYR A 269 -12.99 -12.56 5.37
N SER A 270 -13.41 -13.81 5.17
CA SER A 270 -14.78 -14.16 4.77
C SER A 270 -15.78 -14.25 5.94
N ALA A 271 -15.30 -14.14 7.19
CA ALA A 271 -16.11 -14.28 8.40
C ALA A 271 -15.68 -13.27 9.49
N PRO A 272 -15.70 -11.95 9.20
CA PRO A 272 -15.34 -10.92 10.15
C PRO A 272 -16.24 -10.93 11.39
N GLY A 273 -15.72 -10.53 12.56
CA GLY A 273 -16.50 -10.50 13.81
C GLY A 273 -16.86 -11.87 14.38
N THR A 274 -16.29 -12.95 13.84
CA THR A 274 -16.52 -14.34 14.27
C THR A 274 -15.25 -14.94 14.90
N ALA A 275 -15.36 -16.13 15.49
CA ALA A 275 -14.21 -16.88 16.01
C ALA A 275 -13.38 -17.60 14.92
N SER A 276 -13.61 -17.29 13.64
CA SER A 276 -12.91 -17.94 12.54
C SER A 276 -11.53 -17.31 12.35
N VAL A 277 -10.49 -18.12 12.50
CA VAL A 277 -9.08 -17.73 12.30
C VAL A 277 -8.70 -17.96 10.83
N ALA A 278 -7.85 -17.10 10.27
CA ALA A 278 -7.24 -17.33 8.97
C ALA A 278 -6.34 -18.59 9.00
N ASP A 279 -6.43 -19.41 7.96
CA ASP A 279 -5.59 -20.61 7.80
C ASP A 279 -5.01 -20.64 6.37
N PRO A 280 -3.68 -20.46 6.20
CA PRO A 280 -2.70 -20.17 7.26
C PRO A 280 -2.85 -18.73 7.79
N GLN A 281 -2.27 -18.42 8.95
CA GLN A 281 -2.01 -17.03 9.35
C GLN A 281 -0.80 -16.48 8.58
N PHE A 282 -0.74 -15.17 8.31
CA PHE A 282 0.31 -14.58 7.48
C PHE A 282 1.72 -14.88 8.00
N TRP A 283 1.92 -14.81 9.32
CA TRP A 283 3.21 -15.08 9.98
C TRP A 283 3.49 -16.57 10.24
N ASP A 284 2.64 -17.48 9.74
CA ASP A 284 2.80 -18.94 9.81
C ASP A 284 3.06 -19.57 8.43
N GLN A 285 3.49 -18.75 7.46
CA GLN A 285 3.79 -19.18 6.10
C GLN A 285 5.24 -19.71 5.95
N ASN A 286 5.55 -20.35 4.82
CA ASN A 286 6.91 -20.84 4.51
C ASN A 286 7.55 -21.73 5.61
N GLY A 287 6.73 -22.45 6.39
CA GLY A 287 7.19 -23.33 7.46
C GLY A 287 7.67 -22.61 8.73
N VAL A 288 7.47 -21.29 8.84
CA VAL A 288 7.55 -20.61 10.13
C VAL A 288 6.24 -20.75 10.89
N SER A 289 6.28 -20.51 12.19
CA SER A 289 5.08 -20.38 13.00
C SER A 289 5.32 -19.20 13.91
N CYS A 290 5.07 -17.95 13.50
CA CYS A 290 5.34 -16.73 14.25
C CYS A 290 4.12 -15.87 14.54
N ALA A 291 2.95 -16.27 14.06
CA ALA A 291 1.71 -15.53 14.31
C ALA A 291 1.52 -15.28 15.81
N GLY A 292 0.99 -14.10 16.13
CA GLY A 292 0.63 -13.76 17.49
C GLY A 292 -0.53 -14.64 17.96
N HIS A 293 -0.68 -14.77 19.28
CA HIS A 293 -1.81 -15.48 19.87
C HIS A 293 -2.22 -14.81 21.18
N TYR A 294 -3.52 -14.78 21.43
CA TYR A 294 -4.07 -14.27 22.68
C TYR A 294 -5.14 -15.19 23.27
N THR A 295 -5.36 -15.00 24.57
CA THR A 295 -6.40 -15.69 25.32
C THR A 295 -7.24 -14.69 26.07
N VAL A 296 -8.49 -15.06 26.31
CA VAL A 296 -9.42 -14.27 27.09
C VAL A 296 -9.84 -15.08 28.29
N THR A 297 -9.71 -14.50 29.48
CA THR A 297 -10.19 -15.08 30.73
C THR A 297 -11.08 -14.09 31.46
N ASN A 298 -11.85 -14.60 32.42
CA ASN A 298 -12.54 -13.74 33.36
C ASN A 298 -11.55 -13.31 34.44
N GLY A 299 -11.34 -12.01 34.57
CA GLY A 299 -10.54 -11.39 35.62
C GLY A 299 -11.31 -11.24 36.93
N ALA A 300 -10.61 -10.75 37.96
CA ALA A 300 -11.23 -10.45 39.25
C ALA A 300 -12.34 -9.40 39.10
N ALA A 301 -13.39 -9.52 39.91
CA ALA A 301 -14.48 -8.55 39.92
C ALA A 301 -13.94 -7.14 40.23
N GLN A 302 -14.31 -6.17 39.40
CA GLN A 302 -13.86 -4.79 39.55
C GLN A 302 -14.88 -3.98 40.37
N THR A 303 -14.36 -3.07 41.19
CA THR A 303 -15.14 -2.08 41.93
C THR A 303 -15.07 -0.73 41.20
N ILE A 304 -16.23 -0.14 40.91
CA ILE A 304 -16.41 1.11 40.15
C ILE A 304 -15.69 2.28 40.84
N LEU A 305 -14.80 2.99 40.14
CA LEU A 305 -14.07 4.15 40.69
C LEU A 305 -14.17 5.45 39.89
N SER A 306 -14.77 5.47 38.69
CA SER A 306 -14.91 6.71 37.91
C SER A 306 -16.20 6.80 37.10
N LEU A 307 -16.79 8.00 37.13
CA LEU A 307 -18.02 8.44 36.45
C LEU A 307 -17.90 8.42 34.91
N PRO A 308 -19.01 8.31 34.13
CA PRO A 308 -20.39 8.46 34.57
C PRO A 308 -20.92 7.21 35.26
N THR A 309 -21.50 7.42 36.43
CA THR A 309 -22.40 6.47 37.08
C THR A 309 -23.41 5.99 36.06
N CYS A 310 -23.53 4.68 35.92
CA CYS A 310 -24.68 4.12 35.26
C CYS A 310 -25.94 4.57 36.03
N THR A 311 -26.71 5.47 35.44
CA THR A 311 -28.08 5.76 35.87
C THR A 311 -28.97 4.83 35.07
N ASN A 312 -29.62 3.84 35.65
CA ASN A 312 -30.51 3.96 36.80
C ASN A 312 -29.94 3.39 38.11
N LEU A 313 -28.99 4.10 38.73
CA LEU A 313 -28.70 4.15 40.17
C LEU A 313 -27.52 3.22 40.53
N SER A 314 -26.43 3.73 41.11
CA SER A 314 -26.33 4.06 42.56
C SER A 314 -26.94 2.93 43.41
N PRO A 315 -26.45 2.57 44.62
CA PRO A 315 -27.04 1.52 45.47
C PRO A 315 -28.57 1.63 45.72
N GLN A 316 -29.16 2.69 45.21
CA GLN A 316 -30.53 3.13 45.01
C GLN A 316 -31.21 2.73 43.66
N THR A 317 -31.09 1.52 43.05
CA THR A 317 -32.01 0.92 42.01
C THR A 317 -31.43 0.62 40.57
N PRO A 318 -32.17 0.18 39.51
CA PRO A 318 -32.50 -1.19 39.15
C PRO A 318 -31.90 -1.71 37.79
N ALA A 319 -32.27 -2.95 37.45
CA ALA A 319 -32.55 -3.47 36.10
C ALA A 319 -32.26 -2.53 34.90
N GLY A 320 -31.28 -2.90 34.06
CA GLY A 320 -31.03 -2.27 32.77
C GLY A 320 -29.60 -1.74 32.55
N CYS A 321 -28.76 -1.76 33.58
CA CYS A 321 -27.37 -1.27 33.54
C CYS A 321 -26.32 -2.39 33.55
N HIS A 322 -26.75 -3.64 33.38
CA HIS A 322 -25.85 -4.78 33.21
C HIS A 322 -26.60 -5.81 32.35
N SER A 323 -26.18 -5.98 31.10
CA SER A 323 -26.64 -7.10 30.26
C SER A 323 -25.82 -8.34 30.55
N GLY A 324 -25.95 -8.81 31.77
CA GLY A 324 -25.55 -10.14 32.15
C GLY A 324 -26.79 -11.01 32.21
N VAL A 325 -26.93 -11.93 31.25
CA VAL A 325 -28.07 -12.86 31.09
C VAL A 325 -29.13 -12.29 30.15
N SER A 326 -29.24 -12.87 28.95
CA SER A 326 -30.30 -12.68 27.95
C SER A 326 -31.32 -11.64 28.38
N ASP A 327 -31.05 -10.38 28.06
CA ASP A 327 -32.05 -9.37 28.24
C ASP A 327 -33.21 -9.65 27.27
N THR A 328 -34.28 -8.88 27.36
CA THR A 328 -35.40 -8.92 26.40
C THR A 328 -34.99 -8.71 24.92
N GLN A 329 -33.70 -8.52 24.62
CA GLN A 329 -33.11 -8.32 23.30
C GLN A 329 -32.29 -9.54 22.81
N SER A 330 -32.33 -10.70 23.50
CA SER A 330 -31.75 -11.98 23.05
C SER A 330 -30.21 -12.01 22.88
N ARG A 331 -29.46 -11.27 23.70
CA ARG A 331 -27.99 -11.18 23.63
C ARG A 331 -27.27 -12.42 24.20
N ASN A 332 -26.10 -12.74 23.64
CA ASN A 332 -25.24 -13.83 24.12
C ASN A 332 -24.71 -13.53 25.54
N ASN A 333 -24.74 -14.51 26.44
CA ASN A 333 -24.23 -14.35 27.81
C ASN A 333 -22.70 -14.24 27.89
N ARG A 334 -21.99 -13.97 26.79
CA ARG A 334 -20.52 -13.89 26.70
C ARG A 334 -20.15 -12.69 25.86
N TRP A 335 -19.11 -11.97 26.29
CA TRP A 335 -18.56 -10.87 25.52
C TRP A 335 -17.67 -11.42 24.40
N GLY A 336 -17.79 -10.81 23.23
CA GLY A 336 -16.81 -10.94 22.15
C GLY A 336 -15.66 -9.99 22.42
N VAL A 337 -14.44 -10.46 22.20
CA VAL A 337 -13.21 -9.69 22.41
C VAL A 337 -12.35 -9.81 21.16
N GLU A 338 -11.97 -8.67 20.61
CA GLU A 338 -11.01 -8.57 19.52
C GLU A 338 -9.86 -7.65 19.94
N VAL A 339 -8.70 -7.87 19.35
CA VAL A 339 -7.53 -7.01 19.52
C VAL A 339 -6.93 -6.63 18.18
N THR A 340 -6.29 -5.47 18.12
CA THR A 340 -5.47 -5.06 16.97
C THR A 340 -4.04 -4.83 17.44
N SER A 341 -3.07 -5.20 16.61
CA SER A 341 -1.66 -4.87 16.83
C SER A 341 -1.42 -3.41 16.49
N VAL A 342 -0.72 -2.69 17.36
CA VAL A 342 -0.42 -1.26 17.17
C VAL A 342 1.08 -1.01 17.31
N ARG A 343 1.61 -0.15 16.44
CA ARG A 343 2.98 0.37 16.53
C ARG A 343 3.05 1.83 16.11
N TYR A 344 4.11 2.51 16.51
CA TYR A 344 4.41 3.87 16.06
C TYR A 344 5.71 3.89 15.25
N ASP A 345 5.60 4.39 14.02
CA ASP A 345 6.72 4.45 13.08
C ASP A 345 7.24 5.87 12.95
N ARG A 346 8.55 6.00 13.10
CA ARG A 346 9.24 7.28 12.94
C ARG A 346 9.91 7.33 11.58
N PHE A 347 9.71 8.44 10.89
CA PHE A 347 10.41 8.74 9.65
C PHE A 347 11.41 9.87 9.91
N ILE A 348 12.71 9.55 9.89
CA ILE A 348 13.75 10.43 10.41
C ILE A 348 14.34 11.39 9.36
N ASP A 349 13.93 11.29 8.11
CA ASP A 349 14.32 12.24 7.06
C ASP A 349 13.57 13.58 7.26
N PRO A 350 14.28 14.68 7.59
CA PRO A 350 13.68 15.98 7.81
C PRO A 350 13.37 16.73 6.50
N THR A 351 13.80 16.25 5.34
CA THR A 351 13.65 16.94 4.05
C THR A 351 12.28 16.73 3.42
N VAL A 352 11.62 15.62 3.75
CA VAL A 352 10.22 15.40 3.40
C VAL A 352 9.37 16.31 4.27
N THR A 353 8.58 17.19 3.67
CA THR A 353 7.73 18.15 4.39
C THR A 353 6.33 18.20 3.77
N PRO A 354 5.25 18.11 4.57
CA PRO A 354 5.26 17.90 6.03
C PRO A 354 5.67 16.47 6.40
N ASN A 355 6.48 16.29 7.43
CA ASN A 355 6.77 14.97 7.99
C ASN A 355 6.04 14.79 9.34
N PRO A 356 4.79 14.30 9.33
CA PRO A 356 4.03 14.09 10.55
C PRO A 356 4.60 12.98 11.43
N CYS A 357 5.46 12.12 10.87
CA CYS A 357 6.03 10.95 11.54
C CYS A 357 7.44 11.23 12.12
N PHE A 358 7.95 12.47 12.04
CA PHE A 358 9.31 12.79 12.50
C PHE A 358 9.44 12.77 14.03
N ALA A 359 8.52 13.46 14.70
CA ALA A 359 8.52 13.60 16.15
C ALA A 359 8.07 12.30 16.82
N ALA A 360 8.59 12.02 18.02
CA ALA A 360 8.08 10.93 18.84
C ALA A 360 6.62 11.20 19.26
N PRO A 361 5.74 10.17 19.32
CA PRO A 361 6.04 8.75 19.11
C PRO A 361 6.18 8.33 17.64
N GLY A 362 5.73 9.13 16.68
CA GLY A 362 5.70 8.83 15.25
C GLY A 362 4.27 8.74 14.72
N CYS A 363 4.10 8.21 13.51
CA CYS A 363 2.79 7.89 12.96
C CYS A 363 2.32 6.52 13.43
N ARG A 364 1.06 6.43 13.85
CA ARG A 364 0.45 5.18 14.29
C ARG A 364 0.15 4.27 13.08
N ARG A 365 0.48 2.99 13.24
CA ARG A 365 -0.03 1.86 12.48
C ARG A 365 -0.85 0.96 13.39
N GLU A 366 -1.90 0.38 12.83
CA GLU A 366 -2.85 -0.48 13.52
C GLU A 366 -3.39 -1.48 12.51
N SER A 367 -3.25 -2.78 12.80
CA SER A 367 -3.68 -3.87 11.94
C SER A 367 -5.21 -3.98 11.86
N ALA A 368 -5.70 -4.74 10.89
CA ALA A 368 -7.01 -5.37 10.94
C ALA A 368 -7.25 -6.11 12.29
N PRO A 369 -8.53 -6.29 12.71
CA PRO A 369 -8.87 -6.97 13.96
C PRO A 369 -8.48 -8.46 13.94
N SER A 370 -8.17 -9.00 15.12
CA SER A 370 -8.08 -10.44 15.35
C SER A 370 -9.42 -11.13 15.11
N SER A 371 -9.41 -12.45 14.95
CA SER A 371 -10.59 -13.27 15.18
C SER A 371 -11.15 -13.02 16.57
N CYS A 372 -12.47 -13.15 16.72
CA CYS A 372 -13.13 -12.85 17.99
C CYS A 372 -13.03 -14.02 18.97
N HIS A 373 -12.59 -13.72 20.19
CA HIS A 373 -12.57 -14.65 21.31
C HIS A 373 -13.72 -14.37 22.28
N LEU A 374 -14.35 -15.43 22.78
CA LEU A 374 -15.41 -15.34 23.77
C LEU A 374 -14.87 -15.43 25.19
N THR A 375 -15.42 -14.63 26.11
CA THR A 375 -15.16 -14.81 27.54
C THR A 375 -15.60 -16.22 28.02
N PRO A 376 -14.84 -16.91 28.90
CA PRO A 376 -15.05 -18.33 29.20
C PRO A 376 -16.39 -18.66 29.89
N SER A 377 -16.88 -17.81 30.80
CA SER A 377 -18.15 -18.05 31.51
C SER A 377 -19.28 -17.29 30.85
N SER A 378 -20.44 -17.93 30.74
CA SER A 378 -21.69 -17.18 30.65
C SER A 378 -21.78 -16.26 31.86
N VAL A 379 -22.14 -15.01 31.68
CA VAL A 379 -22.52 -14.16 32.80
C VAL A 379 -23.63 -14.88 33.59
N VAL A 380 -23.31 -15.33 34.81
CA VAL A 380 -24.23 -16.12 35.64
C VAL A 380 -24.98 -15.17 36.56
N GLY A 381 -26.31 -15.14 36.44
CA GLY A 381 -27.18 -14.32 37.28
C GLY A 381 -28.66 -14.55 36.98
N SER A 382 -29.54 -14.14 37.89
CA SER A 382 -30.97 -13.94 37.56
C SER A 382 -31.12 -12.73 36.63
N LEU A 383 -32.25 -12.61 35.92
CA LEU A 383 -32.61 -11.37 35.20
C LEU A 383 -32.33 -10.17 36.13
N HIS A 384 -31.47 -9.24 35.71
CA HIS A 384 -31.04 -8.05 36.48
C HIS A 384 -29.98 -8.27 37.57
N SER A 385 -29.22 -9.37 37.56
CA SER A 385 -28.05 -9.52 38.44
C SER A 385 -26.87 -8.67 37.93
N PRO A 386 -26.22 -7.86 38.79
CA PRO A 386 -25.01 -7.14 38.42
C PRO A 386 -23.89 -8.15 38.12
N SER A 387 -23.34 -8.06 36.92
CA SER A 387 -22.21 -8.88 36.50
C SER A 387 -20.93 -8.06 36.42
N ASN A 388 -20.26 -7.89 37.54
CA ASN A 388 -18.97 -7.20 37.59
C ASN A 388 -17.85 -8.18 37.21
N ILE A 389 -17.92 -8.81 36.02
CA ILE A 389 -16.87 -9.72 35.56
C ILE A 389 -15.81 -8.87 34.84
N GLY A 390 -14.60 -8.81 35.40
CA GLY A 390 -13.47 -8.23 34.68
C GLY A 390 -13.13 -9.10 33.46
N ILE A 391 -12.72 -8.49 32.36
CA ILE A 391 -12.22 -9.21 31.18
C ILE A 391 -10.69 -9.15 31.17
N SER A 392 -10.05 -10.30 31.13
CA SER A 392 -8.59 -10.39 31.14
C SER A 392 -8.13 -10.84 29.77
N VAL A 393 -7.59 -9.89 29.00
CA VAL A 393 -6.94 -10.17 27.72
C VAL A 393 -5.48 -10.48 27.99
N ASN A 394 -5.00 -11.60 27.45
CA ASN A 394 -3.65 -12.08 27.67
C ASN A 394 -2.97 -12.47 26.36
N ILE A 395 -1.93 -11.73 25.99
CA ILE A 395 -1.08 -12.02 24.84
C ILE A 395 -0.08 -13.09 25.25
N THR A 396 -0.34 -14.33 24.85
CA THR A 396 0.58 -15.45 25.12
C THR A 396 1.74 -15.47 24.12
N ARG A 397 1.55 -14.84 22.97
CA ARG A 397 2.57 -14.69 21.94
C ARG A 397 2.43 -13.35 21.24
N ASN A 398 3.47 -12.53 21.30
CA ASN A 398 3.46 -11.22 20.66
C ASN A 398 3.52 -11.37 19.13
N ALA A 399 2.60 -10.68 18.44
CA ALA A 399 2.63 -10.61 16.98
C ALA A 399 3.88 -9.85 16.52
N PRO A 400 4.53 -10.25 15.41
CA PRO A 400 5.67 -9.53 14.89
C PRO A 400 5.36 -8.05 14.66
N GLY A 401 6.16 -7.17 15.28
CA GLY A 401 6.03 -5.73 15.17
C GLY A 401 5.06 -5.02 16.12
N ALA A 402 4.26 -5.75 16.89
CA ALA A 402 3.33 -5.14 17.83
C ALA A 402 4.07 -4.54 19.02
N GLN A 403 3.86 -3.24 19.25
CA GLN A 403 4.35 -2.48 20.42
C GLN A 403 3.24 -2.30 21.46
N TYR A 404 1.98 -2.29 21.00
CA TYR A 404 0.78 -2.19 21.82
C TYR A 404 -0.34 -3.05 21.24
N TYR A 405 -1.39 -3.24 22.04
CA TYR A 405 -2.65 -3.83 21.62
C TYR A 405 -3.82 -2.92 21.98
N ASN A 406 -4.66 -2.58 21.00
CA ASN A 406 -5.99 -2.04 21.30
C ASN A 406 -6.95 -3.18 21.59
N VAL A 407 -7.91 -2.96 22.49
CA VAL A 407 -8.94 -3.93 22.86
C VAL A 407 -10.30 -3.42 22.44
N TYR A 408 -11.06 -4.29 21.77
CA TYR A 408 -12.41 -4.06 21.30
C TYR A 408 -13.34 -5.11 21.91
N LEU A 409 -14.53 -4.67 22.32
CA LEU A 409 -15.52 -5.55 22.95
C LEU A 409 -16.87 -5.45 22.24
N ASN A 410 -17.57 -6.58 22.19
CA ASN A 410 -18.95 -6.69 21.70
C ASN A 410 -19.83 -7.41 22.74
N PRO A 411 -20.87 -6.76 23.29
CA PRO A 411 -21.79 -7.39 24.24
C PRO A 411 -22.66 -8.50 23.62
N ALA A 412 -22.78 -8.56 22.29
CA ALA A 412 -23.49 -9.62 21.57
C ALA A 412 -22.63 -10.86 21.29
N GLY A 413 -21.36 -10.88 21.70
CA GLY A 413 -20.44 -11.99 21.45
C GLY A 413 -19.72 -11.87 20.10
N CYS A 414 -19.28 -13.00 19.56
CA CYS A 414 -18.72 -13.10 18.22
C CYS A 414 -19.85 -13.38 17.20
N ASP A 415 -20.70 -12.38 16.99
CA ASP A 415 -21.95 -12.48 16.22
C ASP A 415 -21.78 -12.27 14.71
N GLY A 416 -20.56 -12.02 14.25
CA GLY A 416 -20.26 -11.78 12.84
C GLY A 416 -20.52 -10.35 12.36
N VAL A 417 -20.76 -9.39 13.26
CA VAL A 417 -21.06 -8.01 12.90
C VAL A 417 -19.99 -7.05 13.44
N GLN A 418 -19.01 -6.71 12.60
CA GLN A 418 -17.84 -5.91 13.00
C GLN A 418 -18.18 -4.57 13.68
N SER A 419 -19.24 -3.89 13.23
CA SER A 419 -19.65 -2.60 13.79
C SER A 419 -20.22 -2.69 15.20
N HIS A 420 -20.42 -3.87 15.76
CA HIS A 420 -20.84 -4.04 17.16
C HIS A 420 -19.66 -4.00 18.13
N PHE A 421 -18.43 -4.10 17.63
CA PHE A 421 -17.21 -4.00 18.43
C PHE A 421 -16.83 -2.53 18.65
N GLY A 422 -16.60 -2.15 19.91
CA GLY A 422 -16.15 -0.82 20.28
C GLY A 422 -14.85 -0.86 21.07
N TRP A 423 -13.95 0.08 20.78
CA TRP A 423 -12.68 0.27 21.47
C TRP A 423 -12.90 0.63 22.93
N VAL A 424 -12.14 0.02 23.83
CA VAL A 424 -12.26 0.26 25.28
C VAL A 424 -10.93 0.62 25.96
N SER A 425 -9.80 0.13 25.44
CA SER A 425 -8.50 0.37 26.06
C SER A 425 -7.33 0.00 25.14
N ARG A 426 -6.11 0.38 25.56
CA ARG A 426 -4.82 -0.02 24.98
C ARG A 426 -3.86 -0.46 26.08
N PHE A 427 -3.02 -1.46 25.80
CA PHE A 427 -1.92 -1.85 26.68
C PHE A 427 -0.62 -2.12 25.89
N ASP A 428 0.54 -2.07 26.57
CA ASP A 428 1.84 -2.40 25.98
C ASP A 428 1.91 -3.88 25.59
N ALA A 429 2.49 -4.18 24.44
CA ALA A 429 2.77 -5.54 24.02
C ALA A 429 3.84 -6.21 24.92
N PRO A 430 3.85 -7.54 25.05
CA PRO A 430 4.90 -8.23 25.81
C PRO A 430 6.30 -7.82 25.35
N GLY A 431 7.13 -7.37 26.29
CA GLY A 431 8.49 -6.88 26.00
C GLY A 431 8.59 -5.41 25.64
N PHE A 432 7.50 -4.64 25.78
CA PHE A 432 7.47 -3.19 25.59
C PHE A 432 7.01 -2.47 26.85
N VAL A 433 7.53 -1.26 27.05
CA VAL A 433 7.03 -0.29 28.02
C VAL A 433 6.95 1.06 27.35
N SER A 434 5.74 1.62 27.27
CA SER A 434 5.48 2.87 26.54
C SER A 434 6.04 2.82 25.11
N GLY A 435 5.87 1.67 24.45
CA GLY A 435 6.30 1.44 23.06
C GLY A 435 7.81 1.31 22.87
N SER A 436 8.60 1.33 23.95
CA SER A 436 10.03 1.04 23.91
C SER A 436 10.31 -0.40 24.30
N ALA A 437 11.09 -1.12 23.50
CA ALA A 437 11.50 -2.49 23.82
C ALA A 437 12.31 -2.53 25.12
N ILE A 438 11.98 -3.47 26.02
CA ILE A 438 12.66 -3.68 27.30
C ILE A 438 13.34 -5.05 27.35
N GLY A 439 14.62 -5.06 27.74
CA GLY A 439 15.43 -6.27 27.90
C GLY A 439 15.74 -7.01 26.58
N PRO A 440 16.59 -8.06 26.64
CA PRO A 440 16.97 -8.84 25.46
C PRO A 440 15.95 -9.91 25.04
N PHE A 441 14.90 -10.15 25.84
CA PHE A 441 13.88 -11.19 25.57
C PHE A 441 12.53 -10.81 26.21
N PRO A 442 11.42 -10.71 25.45
CA PRO A 442 10.09 -10.83 26.03
C PRO A 442 9.91 -12.28 26.44
N ASN A 443 10.06 -12.57 27.74
CA ASN A 443 9.52 -13.81 28.27
C ASN A 443 8.00 -13.73 28.09
N GLY A 444 7.39 -14.80 27.57
CA GLY A 444 5.95 -14.98 27.40
C GLY A 444 5.18 -15.04 28.72
N THR A 445 5.57 -14.20 29.69
CA THR A 445 4.78 -13.91 30.87
C THR A 445 3.50 -13.27 30.39
N ALA A 446 2.44 -14.04 30.51
CA ALA A 446 1.08 -13.63 30.31
C ALA A 446 0.85 -12.24 30.93
N TRP A 447 0.61 -11.23 30.09
CA TRP A 447 0.23 -9.91 30.56
C TRP A 447 -1.29 -9.84 30.61
N THR A 448 -1.83 -9.73 31.82
CA THR A 448 -3.27 -9.67 32.03
C THR A 448 -3.71 -8.24 32.32
N LEU A 449 -4.74 -7.77 31.62
CA LEU A 449 -5.47 -6.57 32.01
C LEU A 449 -6.38 -6.83 33.24
N GLY A 450 -6.24 -5.99 34.30
CA GLY A 450 -7.03 -5.95 35.56
C GLY A 450 -6.11 -6.03 36.80
N ALA A 451 -6.10 -5.17 37.83
CA ALA A 451 -7.11 -4.34 38.51
C ALA A 451 -6.45 -3.07 39.14
N ALA A 452 -7.25 -2.07 39.50
CA ALA A 452 -6.91 -0.66 39.84
C ALA A 452 -5.69 -0.31 40.75
N ALA A 453 -5.01 0.81 40.43
CA ALA A 453 -4.67 1.90 41.38
C ALA A 453 -4.28 3.23 40.65
N PRO A 454 -4.64 4.41 41.20
CA PRO A 454 -4.37 5.72 40.59
C PRO A 454 -3.02 6.33 41.00
N ALA A 455 -2.43 7.08 40.06
CA ALA A 455 -1.21 7.89 40.15
C ALA A 455 0.12 7.11 40.21
N VAL A 456 1.07 7.52 39.36
CA VAL A 456 2.31 6.81 38.95
C VAL A 456 1.99 5.79 37.83
N PRO A 457 2.83 5.65 36.76
CA PRO A 457 2.52 4.74 35.67
C PRO A 457 2.18 3.39 36.29
N PRO A 458 0.99 2.82 36.04
CA PRO A 458 0.69 1.55 36.64
C PRO A 458 1.75 0.59 36.12
N ALA A 459 2.46 -0.06 37.04
CA ALA A 459 3.25 -1.23 36.69
C ALA A 459 2.38 -2.15 35.84
N ALA A 460 3.03 -2.93 34.99
CA ALA A 460 2.42 -3.94 34.16
C ALA A 460 1.07 -4.47 34.67
N GLY A 461 -0.03 -4.09 34.00
CA GLY A 461 -1.40 -4.51 34.31
C GLY A 461 -2.18 -3.61 35.28
N ALA A 462 -2.98 -2.67 34.75
CA ALA A 462 -4.17 -2.06 35.39
C ALA A 462 -4.94 -1.27 34.31
N SER A 463 -6.26 -1.16 34.21
CA SER A 463 -7.44 -1.69 34.91
C SER A 463 -8.55 -1.65 33.84
N LEU A 464 -9.46 -2.63 33.77
CA LEU A 464 -10.69 -2.42 33.01
C LEU A 464 -11.61 -1.51 33.83
N TYR A 465 -12.15 -0.49 33.17
CA TYR A 465 -13.34 0.20 33.63
C TYR A 465 -14.46 -0.81 33.84
N ASP A 466 -15.44 -0.51 34.70
CA ASP A 466 -16.72 -1.23 34.65
C ASP A 466 -17.35 -0.90 33.29
N ILE A 467 -17.23 -1.82 32.35
CA ILE A 467 -17.72 -1.63 30.99
C ILE A 467 -19.19 -1.97 31.02
N ASN A 468 -20.02 -0.95 31.30
CA ASN A 468 -21.43 -1.12 31.04
C ASN A 468 -21.68 -1.26 29.53
N ASP A 469 -22.65 -2.07 29.15
CA ASP A 469 -23.14 -2.21 27.77
C ASP A 469 -23.61 -0.87 27.17
N THR A 470 -23.96 0.13 27.97
CA THR A 470 -24.26 1.49 27.48
C THR A 470 -23.02 2.29 27.08
N VAL A 471 -21.81 1.87 27.49
CA VAL A 471 -20.55 2.54 27.14
C VAL A 471 -20.10 2.15 25.72
N ILE A 472 -20.51 0.97 25.26
CA ILE A 472 -20.32 0.50 23.89
C ILE A 472 -21.65 0.63 23.16
N ALA A 473 -21.85 1.75 22.47
CA ALA A 473 -23.02 1.87 21.63
C ALA A 473 -23.00 0.77 20.56
N ASN A 474 -24.16 0.20 20.27
CA ASN A 474 -24.32 -0.79 19.21
C ASN A 474 -25.28 -0.23 18.14
N PRO A 475 -24.80 0.11 16.93
CA PRO A 475 -23.42 -0.02 16.46
C PRO A 475 -22.47 1.04 17.07
N ALA A 476 -21.20 0.69 17.15
CA ALA A 476 -20.11 1.58 17.53
C ALA A 476 -19.83 2.63 16.45
N VAL A 477 -19.02 3.65 16.77
CA VAL A 477 -18.86 4.85 15.94
C VAL A 477 -17.55 4.83 15.16
N THR A 478 -17.57 5.25 13.90
CA THR A 478 -16.36 5.47 13.10
C THR A 478 -15.56 6.66 13.64
N CYS A 479 -14.26 6.45 13.86
CA CYS A 479 -13.37 7.45 14.44
C CYS A 479 -12.17 7.72 13.54
N TYR A 480 -11.48 8.84 13.82
CA TYR A 480 -10.22 9.20 13.19
C TYR A 480 -9.15 8.11 13.38
N ALA A 481 -8.37 7.81 12.35
CA ALA A 481 -7.46 6.66 12.38
C ALA A 481 -6.15 6.86 13.14
N GLN A 482 -5.76 8.09 13.48
CA GLN A 482 -4.62 8.33 14.38
C GLN A 482 -5.02 8.37 15.87
N THR A 483 -6.32 8.48 16.22
CA THR A 483 -6.79 8.52 17.62
C THR A 483 -7.89 7.49 17.90
N ARG A 484 -7.81 6.77 19.02
CA ARG A 484 -8.93 5.94 19.47
C ARG A 484 -9.53 6.57 20.72
N THR A 485 -10.83 6.70 20.73
CA THR A 485 -11.64 7.05 21.89
C THR A 485 -12.56 5.89 22.21
N ILE A 486 -13.15 5.89 23.41
CA ILE A 486 -14.14 4.88 23.79
C ILE A 486 -15.21 4.77 22.71
N ASN A 487 -15.59 3.53 22.39
CA ASN A 487 -16.64 3.18 21.43
C ASN A 487 -16.29 3.41 19.95
N CYS A 488 -15.02 3.64 19.62
CA CYS A 488 -14.60 3.61 18.22
C CYS A 488 -14.67 2.19 17.66
N ILE A 489 -15.24 2.00 16.47
CA ILE A 489 -15.13 0.71 15.77
C ILE A 489 -13.64 0.36 15.53
N PRO A 490 -13.31 -0.93 15.42
CA PRO A 490 -12.00 -1.34 14.93
C PRO A 490 -11.73 -0.84 13.50
N PRO A 491 -10.47 -0.86 13.06
CA PRO A 491 -10.08 -0.68 11.66
C PRO A 491 -10.86 -1.60 10.70
N ASP A 492 -10.63 -1.41 9.40
CA ASP A 492 -11.24 -2.28 8.41
C ASP A 492 -10.82 -3.74 8.59
N ASN A 493 -11.72 -4.62 8.14
CA ASN A 493 -11.56 -6.06 8.25
C ASN A 493 -10.48 -6.55 7.30
N GLU A 494 -9.81 -7.64 7.71
CA GLU A 494 -8.98 -8.47 6.82
C GLU A 494 -9.67 -8.65 5.46
N GLN A 495 -8.99 -8.26 4.41
CA GLN A 495 -9.41 -8.38 3.04
C GLN A 495 -8.90 -9.69 2.43
N PRO A 496 -9.57 -10.21 1.38
CA PRO A 496 -8.97 -11.27 0.60
C PRO A 496 -7.60 -10.81 0.09
N PRO A 497 -6.57 -11.67 0.15
CA PRO A 497 -5.23 -11.32 -0.32
C PRO A 497 -5.30 -10.77 -1.75
N GLN A 498 -4.66 -9.62 -2.01
CA GLN A 498 -4.65 -9.09 -3.36
C GLN A 498 -3.92 -10.06 -4.29
N CYS A 499 -4.65 -10.46 -5.33
CA CYS A 499 -4.09 -11.19 -6.45
C CYS A 499 -3.78 -10.20 -7.56
N PHE A 500 -2.54 -10.19 -8.04
CA PHE A 500 -2.15 -9.35 -9.15
C PHE A 500 -2.27 -10.09 -10.49
N SER A 501 -1.51 -11.17 -10.74
CA SER A 501 -1.52 -11.90 -12.03
C SER A 501 -2.02 -13.35 -12.00
N ASN A 502 -1.83 -14.12 -10.92
CA ASN A 502 -2.19 -15.55 -10.87
C ASN A 502 -3.07 -15.85 -9.65
N CYS A 503 -4.39 -15.82 -9.83
CA CYS A 503 -5.37 -16.01 -8.76
C CYS A 503 -6.13 -17.34 -8.94
N PRO A 504 -6.41 -18.12 -7.87
CA PRO A 504 -6.07 -17.92 -6.46
C PRO A 504 -4.60 -18.29 -6.11
N PRO A 505 -4.12 -18.00 -4.88
CA PRO A 505 -2.82 -18.50 -4.42
C PRO A 505 -2.73 -20.01 -4.48
N PRO A 506 -1.50 -20.59 -4.63
CA PRO A 506 -1.29 -21.98 -4.26
C PRO A 506 -1.82 -22.22 -2.85
N ALA A 507 -2.37 -23.42 -2.62
CA ALA A 507 -2.92 -23.77 -1.32
C ALA A 507 -1.88 -23.54 -0.20
N ASN A 508 -2.34 -23.05 0.95
CA ASN A 508 -1.54 -22.76 2.15
C ASN A 508 -0.58 -21.56 2.03
N LEU A 509 -0.89 -20.56 1.20
CA LEU A 509 -0.15 -19.30 1.13
C LEU A 509 -1.10 -18.10 1.07
N LEU A 510 -0.73 -17.02 1.76
CA LEU A 510 -1.40 -15.73 1.72
C LEU A 510 -0.49 -14.70 1.06
N SER A 511 -1.04 -13.91 0.14
CA SER A 511 -0.36 -12.68 -0.31
C SER A 511 -0.38 -11.62 0.80
N GLN A 512 0.46 -10.59 0.65
CA GLN A 512 0.28 -9.36 1.42
C GLN A 512 -1.15 -8.84 1.23
N GLU A 513 -1.72 -8.33 2.30
CA GLU A 513 -2.94 -7.54 2.20
C GLU A 513 -2.56 -6.14 1.78
N ASN A 514 -3.34 -5.61 0.84
CA ASN A 514 -2.99 -4.38 0.16
C ASN A 514 -4.27 -3.66 -0.27
N ALA A 515 -5.22 -3.49 0.64
CA ALA A 515 -6.53 -2.96 0.31
C ALA A 515 -6.46 -1.57 -0.35
N SER A 516 -7.58 -1.14 -0.94
CA SER A 516 -7.66 0.18 -1.57
C SER A 516 -7.35 1.27 -0.56
N MET A 517 -6.48 2.22 -0.95
CA MET A 517 -6.21 3.42 -0.17
C MET A 517 -7.52 4.07 0.29
N SER A 518 -7.58 4.53 1.54
CA SER A 518 -8.78 5.14 2.14
C SER A 518 -8.45 6.44 2.88
N LEU A 519 -9.44 7.31 3.05
CA LEU A 519 -9.30 8.55 3.81
C LEU A 519 -9.36 8.28 5.32
N GLU A 520 -8.63 9.06 6.11
CA GLU A 520 -8.41 8.78 7.53
C GLU A 520 -9.59 9.14 8.46
N TYR A 521 -10.56 9.90 7.99
CA TYR A 521 -11.59 10.51 8.82
C TYR A 521 -13.00 10.04 8.47
N PRO A 522 -13.96 10.14 9.40
CA PRO A 522 -15.36 9.82 9.13
C PRO A 522 -15.91 10.52 7.87
N PRO A 523 -16.74 9.85 7.07
CA PRO A 523 -17.42 8.57 7.33
C PRO A 523 -16.61 7.31 7.00
N TYR A 524 -15.36 7.45 6.57
CA TYR A 524 -14.51 6.32 6.18
C TYR A 524 -13.97 5.62 7.43
N ARG A 525 -13.91 4.29 7.39
CA ARG A 525 -13.39 3.44 8.48
C ARG A 525 -11.87 3.52 8.65
N ALA A 526 -11.25 4.33 7.79
CA ALA A 526 -9.85 4.66 7.73
C ALA A 526 -8.89 3.53 7.39
N GLY A 527 -9.42 2.40 6.91
CA GLY A 527 -8.62 1.24 6.64
C GLY A 527 -8.05 0.60 7.92
N ASP A 528 -7.59 -0.64 7.79
CA ASP A 528 -6.36 -1.04 8.46
C ASP A 528 -5.29 0.01 8.10
N VAL A 529 -4.67 0.63 9.11
CA VAL A 529 -3.66 1.68 8.89
C VAL A 529 -2.24 1.11 8.89
N ALA A 530 -2.11 -0.22 8.77
CA ALA A 530 -0.89 -0.98 8.86
C ALA A 530 -0.35 -1.43 7.50
N ASN A 531 -1.19 -1.86 6.56
CA ASN A 531 -0.78 -2.44 5.28
C ASN A 531 -1.65 -1.97 4.08
N GLU A 532 -2.77 -1.27 4.30
CA GLU A 532 -3.67 -0.81 3.23
C GLU A 532 -3.24 0.51 2.55
N ASN A 533 -1.93 0.75 2.41
CA ASN A 533 -1.38 1.95 1.75
C ASN A 533 -1.84 3.26 2.38
N TYR A 534 -1.89 3.25 3.70
CA TYR A 534 -2.18 4.40 4.52
C TYR A 534 -1.17 5.54 4.31
N CYS A 535 -1.63 6.77 4.06
CA CYS A 535 -0.77 7.92 3.85
C CYS A 535 -1.06 9.08 4.81
N GLN A 536 0.00 9.80 5.17
CA GLN A 536 0.02 10.86 6.17
C GLN A 536 0.77 12.10 5.68
N PRO A 537 0.26 13.32 5.94
CA PRO A 537 -1.09 13.58 6.45
C PRO A 537 -2.14 13.20 5.40
N SER A 538 -3.29 12.68 5.84
CA SER A 538 -4.43 12.48 4.93
C SER A 538 -5.06 13.85 4.61
N PRO A 539 -5.23 14.23 3.33
CA PRO A 539 -5.79 15.53 2.98
C PRO A 539 -7.23 15.69 3.48
N SER A 540 -7.57 16.87 4.03
CA SER A 540 -8.91 17.19 4.52
C SER A 540 -9.39 18.56 3.99
N PRO A 541 -10.41 18.60 3.10
CA PRO A 541 -11.05 17.47 2.44
C PRO A 541 -10.09 16.79 1.44
N GLY A 542 -10.21 15.48 1.30
CA GLY A 542 -9.36 14.64 0.46
C GLY A 542 -10.11 14.03 -0.71
N ASN A 543 -9.37 13.48 -1.67
CA ASN A 543 -9.94 12.81 -2.83
C ASN A 543 -10.11 11.33 -2.54
N ILE A 544 -11.36 10.83 -2.50
CA ILE A 544 -11.64 9.40 -2.26
C ILE A 544 -11.00 8.48 -3.32
N ASN A 545 -10.85 8.95 -4.56
CA ASN A 545 -10.22 8.18 -5.64
C ASN A 545 -8.69 8.31 -5.65
N ALA A 546 -8.12 9.20 -4.82
CA ALA A 546 -6.68 9.35 -4.64
C ALA A 546 -6.34 9.80 -3.21
N PRO A 547 -6.55 8.96 -2.18
CA PRO A 547 -6.47 9.38 -0.78
C PRO A 547 -5.07 9.81 -0.32
N CYS A 548 -4.03 9.32 -0.98
CA CYS A 548 -2.64 9.69 -0.74
C CYS A 548 -2.18 10.95 -1.51
N LEU A 549 -3.04 11.55 -2.34
CA LEU A 549 -2.67 12.73 -3.13
C LEU A 549 -2.36 13.92 -2.22
N GLY A 550 -1.10 14.35 -2.18
CA GLY A 550 -0.64 15.43 -1.29
C GLY A 550 -0.21 14.97 0.10
N SER A 551 -0.21 13.66 0.36
CA SER A 551 0.47 13.07 1.52
C SER A 551 1.98 13.00 1.28
N ALA A 552 2.73 12.84 2.37
CA ALA A 552 4.18 12.88 2.35
C ALA A 552 4.84 11.61 2.92
N VAL A 553 4.11 10.82 3.72
CA VAL A 553 4.62 9.59 4.34
C VAL A 553 3.58 8.48 4.31
N THR A 554 3.99 7.27 3.94
CA THR A 554 3.26 6.02 4.16
C THR A 554 3.93 5.32 5.36
N PRO A 555 3.28 5.29 6.54
CA PRO A 555 3.81 4.57 7.69
C PRO A 555 4.08 3.10 7.35
N GLY A 556 5.15 2.54 7.90
CA GLY A 556 5.55 1.15 7.64
C GLY A 556 6.36 0.95 6.38
N GLY A 557 6.33 1.88 5.42
CA GLY A 557 7.08 1.77 4.17
C GLY A 557 8.59 1.58 4.42
N VAL A 558 9.20 0.71 3.62
CA VAL A 558 10.65 0.45 3.64
C VAL A 558 11.28 0.69 2.27
N GLN A 559 12.58 1.00 2.26
CA GLN A 559 13.40 1.02 1.05
C GLN A 559 14.67 0.22 1.27
N PHE A 560 14.93 -0.75 0.40
CA PHE A 560 16.19 -1.47 0.35
C PHE A 560 17.14 -0.69 -0.56
N TYR A 561 18.26 -0.27 0.00
CA TYR A 561 19.26 0.51 -0.70
C TYR A 561 20.54 -0.29 -0.88
N PHE A 562 21.01 -0.36 -2.12
CA PHE A 562 22.23 -1.06 -2.52
C PHE A 562 23.26 -0.03 -3.01
N PRO A 563 24.28 0.33 -2.20
CA PRO A 563 25.37 1.18 -2.65
C PRO A 563 26.16 0.51 -3.79
N ASN A 564 27.00 1.30 -4.47
CA ASN A 564 27.86 0.77 -5.54
C ASN A 564 28.72 -0.40 -5.03
N GLY A 565 28.61 -1.56 -5.71
CA GLY A 565 29.33 -2.78 -5.38
C GLY A 565 28.55 -3.77 -4.52
N SER A 566 27.35 -3.42 -4.05
CA SER A 566 26.46 -4.33 -3.30
C SER A 566 25.40 -4.95 -4.19
N CYS A 567 25.11 -6.23 -3.95
CA CYS A 567 24.31 -7.09 -4.80
C CYS A 567 23.02 -7.55 -4.09
N PHE A 568 22.00 -7.83 -4.89
CA PHE A 568 20.74 -8.42 -4.42
C PHE A 568 20.62 -9.88 -4.88
N ASN A 569 20.38 -10.79 -3.93
CA ASN A 569 20.15 -12.20 -4.21
C ASN A 569 19.01 -12.77 -3.36
N GLN A 570 17.85 -12.97 -3.99
CA GLN A 570 16.73 -13.70 -3.40
C GLN A 570 16.63 -15.07 -4.08
N ASN A 571 16.65 -16.14 -3.30
CA ASN A 571 16.42 -17.51 -3.76
C ASN A 571 14.99 -17.97 -3.45
N SER A 572 14.51 -18.96 -4.20
CA SER A 572 13.12 -19.49 -4.20
C SER A 572 12.60 -20.00 -2.86
N GLN A 573 13.51 -20.23 -1.91
CA GLN A 573 13.21 -20.79 -0.59
C GLN A 573 12.93 -19.70 0.47
N GLY A 574 13.38 -18.46 0.23
CA GLY A 574 13.10 -17.34 1.14
C GLY A 574 11.70 -16.78 0.94
N ALA A 575 10.98 -16.47 2.03
CA ALA A 575 9.73 -15.73 1.96
C ALA A 575 9.96 -14.26 2.34
N THR A 576 9.64 -13.36 1.42
CA THR A 576 9.82 -11.92 1.59
C THR A 576 8.53 -11.21 1.20
N TYR A 577 7.97 -10.42 2.10
CA TYR A 577 6.74 -9.68 1.88
C TYR A 577 6.95 -8.23 2.32
N VAL A 578 7.35 -7.35 1.40
CA VAL A 578 7.64 -5.95 1.74
C VAL A 578 6.87 -4.96 0.86
N PHE A 579 6.54 -3.80 1.44
CA PHE A 579 5.98 -2.65 0.73
C PHE A 579 6.76 -1.35 0.98
N SER A 580 6.83 -0.48 -0.04
CA SER A 580 7.43 0.86 0.07
C SER A 580 6.38 1.94 0.38
N GLY A 581 6.77 3.22 0.33
CA GLY A 581 5.89 4.34 0.69
C GLY A 581 6.14 5.58 -0.14
N VAL A 582 5.20 6.54 -0.07
CA VAL A 582 5.28 7.81 -0.82
C VAL A 582 6.57 8.60 -0.53
N GLN A 583 7.10 8.50 0.69
CA GLN A 583 8.35 9.17 1.11
C GLN A 583 9.58 8.67 0.35
N TYR A 584 9.50 7.49 -0.28
CA TYR A 584 10.55 6.89 -1.09
C TYR A 584 10.18 6.87 -2.58
N ASN A 585 9.18 7.66 -2.99
CA ASN A 585 8.56 7.58 -4.32
C ASN A 585 8.06 6.16 -4.66
N TRP A 586 7.62 5.39 -3.66
CA TRP A 586 7.27 3.97 -3.80
C TRP A 586 8.41 3.08 -4.28
N ILE A 587 9.67 3.52 -4.25
CA ILE A 587 10.82 2.68 -4.62
C ILE A 587 11.13 1.74 -3.45
N VAL A 588 10.94 0.44 -3.66
CA VAL A 588 11.19 -0.61 -2.65
C VAL A 588 12.61 -1.15 -2.73
N ILE A 589 13.20 -1.22 -3.94
CA ILE A 589 14.60 -1.59 -4.16
C ILE A 589 15.26 -0.48 -4.98
N TYR A 590 16.33 0.10 -4.46
CA TYR A 590 17.10 1.16 -5.11
C TYR A 590 18.58 0.79 -5.21
N ALA A 591 19.17 1.03 -6.37
CA ALA A 591 20.63 1.10 -6.54
C ALA A 591 21.01 2.29 -7.45
N PRO A 592 22.11 3.00 -7.19
CA PRO A 592 22.55 4.08 -8.07
C PRO A 592 23.04 3.52 -9.42
N ALA A 593 23.01 4.34 -10.48
CA ALA A 593 23.45 3.93 -11.83
C ALA A 593 24.91 3.45 -11.90
N ALA A 594 25.76 3.87 -10.95
CA ALA A 594 27.13 3.37 -10.85
C ALA A 594 27.20 1.90 -10.38
N ASN A 595 26.16 1.39 -9.72
CA ASN A 595 26.11 0.01 -9.27
C ASN A 595 25.79 -0.91 -10.45
N THR A 596 26.76 -1.76 -10.80
CA THR A 596 26.68 -2.70 -11.92
C THR A 596 26.63 -4.16 -11.45
N CYS A 597 26.39 -4.40 -10.17
CA CYS A 597 26.27 -5.78 -9.70
C CYS A 597 25.03 -6.45 -10.31
N ALA A 598 25.16 -7.72 -10.68
CA ALA A 598 24.03 -8.53 -11.11
C ALA A 598 23.09 -8.80 -9.93
N ALA A 599 21.80 -8.59 -10.15
CA ALA A 599 20.73 -8.92 -9.21
C ALA A 599 20.03 -10.21 -9.64
N THR A 600 19.67 -11.02 -8.65
CA THR A 600 18.91 -12.25 -8.87
C THR A 600 17.70 -12.26 -7.95
N MET A 601 16.52 -12.48 -8.55
CA MET A 601 15.28 -12.75 -7.83
C MET A 601 14.73 -14.06 -8.34
N ASN A 602 14.98 -15.13 -7.62
CA ASN A 602 14.29 -16.39 -7.78
C ASN A 602 13.14 -16.42 -6.77
N GLY A 603 11.96 -15.98 -7.17
CA GLY A 603 10.81 -15.93 -6.28
C GLY A 603 10.10 -17.28 -6.24
N GLY A 604 10.03 -17.89 -5.05
CA GLY A 604 9.02 -18.91 -4.76
C GLY A 604 7.69 -18.25 -4.41
N ALA A 605 6.62 -19.04 -4.27
CA ALA A 605 5.25 -18.55 -4.08
C ALA A 605 5.01 -17.60 -2.89
N SER A 606 6.01 -17.43 -2.03
CA SER A 606 6.04 -16.59 -0.83
C SER A 606 6.89 -15.31 -0.97
N THR A 607 7.14 -14.80 -2.18
CA THR A 607 7.94 -13.58 -2.41
C THR A 607 7.12 -12.48 -3.08
N GLN A 608 6.99 -11.32 -2.44
CA GLN A 608 6.24 -10.15 -2.91
C GLN A 608 6.95 -8.84 -2.54
N TYR A 609 7.18 -8.00 -3.54
CA TYR A 609 7.69 -6.64 -3.36
C TYR A 609 6.67 -5.66 -3.93
N ILE A 610 6.04 -4.87 -3.06
CA ILE A 610 5.08 -3.84 -3.42
C ILE A 610 5.83 -2.50 -3.50
N GLY A 611 6.00 -2.01 -4.71
CA GLY A 611 6.76 -0.82 -5.05
C GLY A 611 7.57 -0.99 -6.33
N THR A 612 8.38 0.02 -6.62
CA THR A 612 9.27 0.06 -7.78
C THR A 612 10.67 -0.47 -7.45
N ILE A 613 11.21 -1.30 -8.33
CA ILE A 613 12.63 -1.64 -8.39
C ILE A 613 13.30 -0.64 -9.35
N TYR A 614 14.19 0.19 -8.83
CA TYR A 614 14.93 1.17 -9.62
C TYR A 614 16.44 0.96 -9.46
N THR A 615 17.05 0.38 -10.50
CA THR A 615 18.45 -0.07 -10.49
C THR A 615 19.09 0.13 -11.87
N PRO A 616 19.22 1.38 -12.34
CA PRO A 616 19.53 1.69 -13.75
C PRO A 616 20.87 1.14 -14.28
N GLY A 617 21.79 0.72 -13.41
CA GLY A 617 23.07 0.10 -13.78
C GLY A 617 23.13 -1.43 -13.62
N MET A 618 22.12 -2.07 -13.03
CA MET A 618 22.17 -3.49 -12.67
C MET A 618 21.46 -4.37 -13.70
N ASP A 619 22.03 -5.55 -13.94
CA ASP A 619 21.41 -6.63 -14.71
C ASP A 619 20.53 -7.49 -13.81
N TRP A 620 19.28 -7.71 -14.18
CA TRP A 620 18.34 -8.51 -13.40
C TRP A 620 18.08 -9.87 -14.04
N THR A 621 18.24 -10.93 -13.26
CA THR A 621 17.66 -12.24 -13.55
C THR A 621 16.49 -12.49 -12.61
N ILE A 622 15.28 -12.47 -13.15
CA ILE A 622 14.05 -12.79 -12.43
C ILE A 622 13.61 -14.19 -12.86
N SER A 623 13.53 -15.10 -11.91
CA SER A 623 13.05 -16.46 -12.10
C SER A 623 11.95 -16.73 -11.07
N GLY A 624 10.96 -17.54 -11.42
CA GLY A 624 9.81 -17.77 -10.56
C GLY A 624 9.37 -19.22 -10.53
N GLY A 625 9.00 -19.68 -9.34
CA GLY A 625 8.13 -20.84 -9.10
C GLY A 625 6.88 -20.37 -8.35
N ASP A 626 5.71 -20.49 -8.96
CA ASP A 626 4.39 -20.37 -8.32
C ASP A 626 3.99 -19.06 -7.62
N ARG A 627 4.77 -17.96 -7.76
CA ARG A 627 4.39 -16.52 -7.66
C ARG A 627 5.59 -15.68 -7.26
N SER A 628 5.94 -14.67 -8.06
CA SER A 628 6.79 -13.57 -7.57
C SER A 628 6.17 -12.24 -7.98
N PRO A 629 4.99 -11.85 -7.46
CA PRO A 629 4.37 -10.60 -7.85
C PRO A 629 5.24 -9.43 -7.39
N LEU A 630 5.86 -8.79 -8.38
CA LEU A 630 6.35 -7.43 -8.27
C LEU A 630 5.15 -6.52 -8.55
N ALA A 631 4.71 -5.76 -7.55
CA ALA A 631 3.56 -4.87 -7.68
C ALA A 631 4.04 -3.42 -7.76
N GLY A 632 4.20 -2.87 -8.96
CA GLY A 632 4.77 -1.54 -9.16
C GLY A 632 5.46 -1.42 -10.51
N GLN A 633 6.78 -1.28 -10.54
CA GLN A 633 7.55 -1.12 -11.78
C GLN A 633 8.96 -1.70 -11.60
N VAL A 634 9.57 -2.17 -12.69
CA VAL A 634 10.99 -2.53 -12.73
C VAL A 634 11.73 -1.66 -13.74
N ILE A 635 12.72 -0.89 -13.31
CA ILE A 635 13.65 -0.14 -14.17
C ILE A 635 15.07 -0.64 -13.87
N CYS A 636 15.72 -1.19 -14.89
CA CYS A 636 17.04 -1.81 -14.77
C CYS A 636 17.86 -1.62 -16.06
N TYR A 637 19.14 -2.04 -16.02
CA TYR A 637 20.00 -1.96 -17.20
C TYR A 637 19.60 -3.02 -18.25
N THR A 638 19.57 -4.29 -17.83
CA THR A 638 18.99 -5.41 -18.59
C THR A 638 18.10 -6.26 -17.70
N ALA A 639 17.12 -6.94 -18.30
CA ALA A 639 16.23 -7.87 -17.61
C ALA A 639 16.15 -9.20 -18.37
N LYS A 640 16.38 -10.28 -17.64
CA LYS A 640 16.05 -11.63 -18.06
C LYS A 640 14.99 -12.18 -17.12
N VAL A 641 13.79 -12.42 -17.65
CA VAL A 641 12.72 -13.09 -16.92
C VAL A 641 12.56 -14.49 -17.51
N ALA A 642 12.99 -15.51 -16.75
CA ALA A 642 12.94 -16.90 -17.19
C ALA A 642 12.61 -17.84 -16.03
N GLY A 643 11.57 -18.66 -16.17
CA GLY A 643 11.07 -19.54 -15.10
C GLY A 643 10.50 -20.87 -15.59
N GLY A 644 10.59 -21.88 -14.71
CA GLY A 644 9.92 -23.18 -14.87
C GLY A 644 8.50 -23.21 -14.32
N GLY A 645 8.07 -22.17 -13.58
CA GLY A 645 6.71 -21.94 -13.08
C GLY A 645 6.17 -20.55 -13.46
N GLN A 646 4.96 -20.22 -13.02
CA GLN A 646 4.32 -18.93 -13.37
C GLN A 646 5.01 -17.76 -12.64
N ALA A 647 5.70 -16.89 -13.39
CA ALA A 647 6.25 -15.61 -12.89
C ALA A 647 5.35 -14.44 -13.35
N GLY A 648 5.36 -13.32 -12.64
CA GLY A 648 4.58 -12.15 -13.05
C GLY A 648 5.11 -10.81 -12.56
N ILE A 649 4.94 -9.78 -13.38
CA ILE A 649 5.20 -8.37 -13.03
C ILE A 649 3.88 -7.64 -13.22
N ASP A 650 3.40 -7.01 -12.16
CA ASP A 650 2.09 -6.38 -12.15
C ASP A 650 2.23 -4.88 -11.91
N PHE A 651 2.04 -4.12 -12.99
CA PHE A 651 2.06 -2.68 -12.89
C PHE A 651 0.86 -2.18 -12.09
N ASN A 652 1.16 -1.44 -11.02
CA ASN A 652 0.17 -0.69 -10.27
C ASN A 652 0.62 0.76 -10.15
N PRO A 653 -0.11 1.72 -10.75
CA PRO A 653 0.27 3.13 -10.71
C PRO A 653 0.27 3.70 -9.29
N ASN A 654 -0.48 3.11 -8.36
CA ASN A 654 -0.51 3.53 -6.95
C ASN A 654 0.80 3.20 -6.21
N TYR A 655 1.60 2.25 -6.72
CA TYR A 655 2.87 1.79 -6.12
C TYR A 655 4.08 2.09 -7.01
N SER A 656 3.97 3.13 -7.83
CA SER A 656 5.05 3.59 -8.70
C SER A 656 5.30 5.09 -8.51
N PRO A 657 6.55 5.57 -8.74
CA PRO A 657 6.82 6.99 -8.83
C PRO A 657 5.84 7.65 -9.80
N VAL A 658 5.31 8.81 -9.41
CA VAL A 658 4.48 9.61 -10.31
C VAL A 658 5.32 9.93 -11.55
N PRO A 659 4.86 9.59 -12.77
CA PRO A 659 5.56 9.99 -13.99
C PRO A 659 5.77 11.51 -13.95
N PRO A 660 6.91 12.05 -14.42
CA PRO A 660 7.12 13.49 -14.45
C PRO A 660 5.90 14.17 -15.08
N ALA A 661 5.12 14.88 -14.25
CA ALA A 661 3.85 15.44 -14.67
C ALA A 661 4.05 16.41 -15.83
N ALA A 662 3.07 16.43 -16.73
CA ALA A 662 2.99 17.23 -17.95
C ALA A 662 3.95 18.43 -18.02
N ARG A 663 4.91 18.38 -18.94
CA ARG A 663 5.81 19.50 -19.19
C ARG A 663 5.06 20.54 -20.03
N LEU A 664 4.82 21.71 -19.45
CA LEU A 664 4.49 22.91 -20.22
C LEU A 664 5.76 23.37 -20.94
N ILE A 665 5.73 23.36 -22.26
CA ILE A 665 6.81 23.87 -23.10
C ILE A 665 6.27 25.14 -23.75
N ASN A 666 6.92 26.26 -23.44
CA ASN A 666 6.60 27.54 -24.04
C ASN A 666 7.37 27.71 -25.34
#